data_AF-A0A7J7JKY1-F1
#
_entry.id   AF-A0A7J7JKY1-F1
#
_cell.length_a   1.000
_cell.length_b   1.000
_cell.length_c   1.000
_cell.angle_alpha   90.00
_cell.angle_beta   90.00
_cell.angle_gamma   90.00
#
_symmetry.space_group_name_H-M   'P 1'
#
loop_
_entity.id
_entity.type
_entity.pdbx_description
1 polymer ?
#
loop_
_entity_poly.entity_id
_entity_poly.type
_entity_poly.pdbx_seq_one_letter_code
_entity_poly.pdbx_strand_id
1 'polypeptide(L)'
;MAPAGQVRQARVAEKLTILNDRGVGLLTRLYDMKKTLSNAETRPSVFGERSLEGVIKAMDSRKFNPNSCSSQTYGSSINANVKNDILKSLNQHYFTMVDMIEFKDHVGELLVIIDASQIHFDISINFDLTKKYLDLVVTYVSMMLIVSKIEDKRALLGLYNIAHEMQHGNQETSFPRLAQMMIDYHEAPIKKMCEEFVPHVKQLTFALLSLKLIYQRRDLSADQWRSNQYLSIISESNKLMEPARSETVPCEYLSLDLMQKWVVLGFLLIHQQLAEPTALELWKQALSTSWVIQLWRDEVLHVHVIIEKYFERLKGYEKRLREVKECHQKALQDAPILHKDRRKYLRMAMKEMNLLFADQPGLLGPKAMFAFMMLSHARDEVEWLLRHANNLPQTKGKVKANPDDLNDRQLPELLFYIEELRGLVKKYSQVLQRYYVQYLKGFDVAELQQVLLGMPPLSDELSGIVMSMKRSIDDLSLRQVEETQNFEFDGMRLDWVRLQAYTSIHNTTLRLQDHRTLAKLMNTIIFHTKMVDFLDDLVDEVSDLSIYCFHTTLFEQQFRQCMEFPAQHRFSVAFPLICAHFLTAVHPSLCPEERHSIGQTSVQYCNWFLKEMSDELNQVITTICEEQVLLNDGVLPKHCVHKIQLDTKRVGQGKNKNRRPQAFRTPGEESQRKQREDFTKLDKLHMALTELSYALNYCSVIQVWGHGFVPRDFFMHNLEGRFNKALAGNGP
;
A
#
# COMPACT_ATOMS: atom_id res chain seq x y z
N MET A 1 34.41 12.34 -25.65
CA MET A 1 34.52 11.42 -24.49
C MET A 1 33.64 10.21 -24.76
N ALA A 2 34.11 9.00 -24.46
CA ALA A 2 33.30 7.80 -24.68
C ALA A 2 32.01 7.83 -23.83
N PRO A 3 30.84 7.36 -24.32
CA PRO A 3 29.57 7.37 -23.60
C PRO A 3 29.64 6.74 -22.19
N ALA A 4 30.48 5.72 -22.03
CA ALA A 4 30.71 5.06 -20.74
C ALA A 4 31.35 5.97 -19.68
N GLY A 5 32.18 6.95 -20.09
CA GLY A 5 32.75 7.94 -19.18
C GLY A 5 31.73 8.97 -18.70
N GLN A 6 30.75 9.32 -19.55
CA GLN A 6 29.67 10.25 -19.20
C GLN A 6 28.69 9.66 -18.18
N VAL A 7 28.26 8.40 -18.30
CA VAL A 7 27.38 7.76 -17.30
C VAL A 7 28.05 7.61 -15.94
N ARG A 8 29.34 7.24 -15.95
CA ARG A 8 30.14 7.11 -14.72
C ARG A 8 30.32 8.45 -14.02
N GLN A 9 30.68 9.50 -14.78
CA GLN A 9 30.74 10.86 -14.24
C GLN A 9 29.36 11.39 -13.82
N ALA A 10 28.29 10.98 -14.51
CA ALA A 10 26.93 11.40 -14.22
C ALA A 10 26.30 10.71 -13.01
N ARG A 11 26.90 9.64 -12.46
CA ARG A 11 26.43 8.93 -11.27
C ARG A 11 24.95 8.53 -11.35
N VAL A 12 24.58 7.86 -12.44
CA VAL A 12 23.17 7.52 -12.75
C VAL A 12 22.51 6.71 -11.63
N ALA A 13 23.22 5.74 -11.04
CA ALA A 13 22.70 4.90 -9.96
C ALA A 13 22.34 5.73 -8.71
N GLU A 14 23.23 6.64 -8.31
CA GLU A 14 23.03 7.54 -7.18
C GLU A 14 21.95 8.56 -7.47
N LYS A 15 21.97 9.22 -8.64
CA LYS A 15 20.95 10.20 -9.03
C LYS A 15 19.56 9.56 -9.06
N LEU A 16 19.42 8.35 -9.62
CA LEU A 16 18.15 7.61 -9.59
C LEU A 16 17.70 7.30 -8.16
N THR A 17 18.62 6.91 -7.28
CA THR A 17 18.27 6.59 -5.89
C THR A 17 17.82 7.82 -5.12
N ILE A 18 18.58 8.92 -5.20
CA ILE A 18 18.28 10.18 -4.50
C ILE A 18 17.00 10.83 -5.04
N LEU A 19 16.82 10.88 -6.37
CA LEU A 19 15.64 11.50 -6.95
C LEU A 19 14.35 10.70 -6.68
N ASN A 20 14.41 9.38 -6.60
CA ASN A 20 13.21 8.61 -6.22
C ASN A 20 12.77 8.93 -4.79
N ASP A 21 13.71 8.95 -3.82
CA ASP A 21 13.43 9.35 -2.43
C ASP A 21 12.88 10.78 -2.36
N ARG A 22 13.59 11.73 -2.99
CA ARG A 22 13.17 13.13 -3.08
C ARG A 22 11.77 13.27 -3.70
N GLY A 23 11.48 12.49 -4.74
CA GLY A 23 10.19 12.50 -5.42
C GLY A 23 9.05 12.02 -4.54
N VAL A 24 9.26 10.98 -3.72
CA VAL A 24 8.28 10.52 -2.72
C VAL A 24 8.02 11.59 -1.66
N GLY A 25 9.07 12.27 -1.18
CA GLY A 25 8.91 13.38 -0.24
C GLY A 25 8.17 14.57 -0.83
N LEU A 26 8.45 14.93 -2.09
CA LEU A 26 7.74 16.02 -2.76
C LEU A 26 6.29 15.67 -3.09
N LEU A 27 5.99 14.43 -3.49
CA LEU A 27 4.61 13.95 -3.63
C LEU A 27 3.85 14.09 -2.32
N THR A 28 4.49 13.76 -1.20
CA THR A 28 3.92 13.91 0.14
C THR A 28 3.60 15.36 0.47
N ARG A 29 4.55 16.29 0.26
CA ARG A 29 4.34 17.72 0.48
C ARG A 29 3.25 18.31 -0.44
N LEU A 30 3.22 17.91 -1.70
CA LEU A 30 2.21 18.37 -2.67
C LEU A 30 0.82 17.84 -2.35
N TYR A 31 0.75 16.60 -1.86
CA TYR A 31 -0.47 16.01 -1.35
C TYR A 31 -1.00 16.79 -0.14
N ASP A 32 -0.13 17.05 0.85
CA ASP A 32 -0.50 17.83 2.04
C ASP A 32 -0.98 19.23 1.63
N MET A 33 -0.20 19.93 0.80
CA MET A 33 -0.57 21.22 0.21
C MET A 33 -1.93 21.18 -0.49
N LYS A 34 -2.21 20.13 -1.28
CA LYS A 34 -3.52 19.96 -1.93
C LYS A 34 -4.63 19.85 -0.90
N LYS A 35 -4.47 19.00 0.12
CA LYS A 35 -5.47 18.80 1.18
C LYS A 35 -5.73 20.09 1.95
N THR A 36 -4.67 20.79 2.39
CA THR A 36 -4.75 22.09 3.08
C THR A 36 -5.53 23.11 2.27
N LEU A 37 -5.19 23.28 0.98
CA LEU A 37 -5.84 24.29 0.14
C LEU A 37 -7.29 23.94 -0.22
N SER A 38 -7.63 22.66 -0.32
CA SER A 38 -9.00 22.22 -0.63
C SER A 38 -9.95 22.20 0.58
N ASN A 39 -9.43 22.19 1.81
CA ASN A 39 -10.26 22.14 3.01
C ASN A 39 -10.48 23.55 3.59
N ALA A 40 -11.73 23.97 3.65
CA ALA A 40 -12.14 25.31 4.12
C ALA A 40 -11.62 25.66 5.52
N GLU A 41 -11.40 24.69 6.41
CA GLU A 41 -10.92 24.92 7.78
C GLU A 41 -9.41 25.15 7.86
N THR A 42 -8.65 24.58 6.92
CA THR A 42 -7.18 24.63 6.91
C THR A 42 -6.61 25.53 5.81
N ARG A 43 -7.44 25.92 4.83
CA ARG A 43 -7.08 26.83 3.75
C ARG A 43 -6.63 28.19 4.34
N PRO A 44 -5.49 28.74 3.91
CA PRO A 44 -4.99 30.02 4.42
C PRO A 44 -6.03 31.15 4.31
N SER A 45 -6.20 31.91 5.40
CA SER A 45 -7.21 32.99 5.50
C SER A 45 -7.07 34.07 4.42
N VAL A 46 -5.87 34.25 3.87
CA VAL A 46 -5.60 35.19 2.77
C VAL A 46 -6.45 34.92 1.53
N PHE A 47 -6.90 33.68 1.29
CA PHE A 47 -7.80 33.36 0.19
C PHE A 47 -9.26 33.79 0.44
N GLY A 48 -9.62 34.11 1.69
CA GLY A 48 -10.94 34.63 2.09
C GLY A 48 -10.99 36.15 2.26
N GLU A 49 -9.87 36.86 2.10
CA GLU A 49 -9.78 38.31 2.26
C GLU A 49 -10.54 39.05 1.16
N ARG A 50 -11.51 39.90 1.54
CA ARG A 50 -12.36 40.64 0.58
C ARG A 50 -11.56 41.57 -0.31
N SER A 51 -10.48 42.16 0.20
CA SER A 51 -9.60 43.03 -0.58
C SER A 51 -8.86 42.28 -1.70
N LEU A 52 -8.66 40.97 -1.54
CA LEU A 52 -7.91 40.12 -2.48
C LEU A 52 -8.81 39.39 -3.48
N GLU A 53 -10.13 39.39 -3.30
CA GLU A 53 -11.06 38.64 -4.15
C GLU A 53 -10.91 38.99 -5.65
N GLY A 54 -10.74 40.28 -5.97
CA GLY A 54 -10.50 40.74 -7.34
C GLY A 54 -9.16 40.27 -7.91
N VAL A 55 -8.12 40.22 -7.06
CA VAL A 55 -6.76 39.78 -7.43
C VAL A 55 -6.74 38.27 -7.70
N ILE A 56 -7.34 37.49 -6.79
CA ILE A 56 -7.44 36.03 -6.88
C ILE A 56 -8.20 35.63 -8.15
N LYS A 57 -9.37 36.23 -8.40
CA LYS A 57 -10.15 35.97 -9.64
C LYS A 57 -9.36 36.28 -10.91
N ALA A 58 -8.53 37.32 -10.91
CA ALA A 58 -7.68 37.65 -12.05
C ALA A 58 -6.59 36.60 -12.27
N MET A 59 -5.95 36.12 -11.18
CA MET A 59 -4.89 35.11 -11.22
C MET A 59 -5.39 33.71 -11.61
N ASP A 60 -6.58 33.32 -11.17
CA ASP A 60 -7.17 32.03 -11.54
C ASP A 60 -7.93 32.08 -12.88
N SER A 61 -7.91 33.21 -13.56
CA SER A 61 -8.53 33.35 -14.88
C SER A 61 -7.85 32.45 -15.92
N ARG A 62 -8.61 32.05 -16.95
CA ARG A 62 -8.07 31.29 -18.09
C ARG A 62 -6.97 32.06 -18.84
N LYS A 63 -6.99 33.40 -18.79
CA LYS A 63 -5.99 34.29 -19.37
C LYS A 63 -4.96 34.74 -18.33
N PHE A 64 -4.49 33.81 -17.51
CA PHE A 64 -3.46 34.12 -16.51
C PHE A 64 -2.27 34.82 -17.18
N ASN A 65 -1.97 36.03 -16.72
CA ASN A 65 -0.87 36.85 -17.20
C ASN A 65 0.15 37.04 -16.06
N PRO A 66 1.32 36.39 -16.11
CA PRO A 66 2.36 36.54 -15.09
C PRO A 66 2.79 37.99 -14.89
N ASN A 67 2.79 38.80 -15.96
CA ASN A 67 3.22 40.19 -15.90
C ASN A 67 2.28 41.09 -15.09
N SER A 68 1.02 40.68 -14.89
CA SER A 68 0.10 41.43 -14.02
C SER A 68 0.31 41.11 -12.53
N CYS A 69 1.12 40.10 -12.19
CA CYS A 69 1.44 39.77 -10.79
C CYS A 69 2.55 40.68 -10.25
N SER A 70 2.34 41.99 -10.32
CA SER A 70 3.28 43.01 -9.83
C SER A 70 2.64 43.92 -8.78
N SER A 71 3.45 44.39 -7.85
CA SER A 71 3.08 45.41 -6.85
C SER A 71 2.55 46.70 -7.50
N GLN A 72 2.96 47.02 -8.73
CA GLN A 72 2.43 48.16 -9.47
C GLN A 72 0.95 48.00 -9.87
N THR A 73 0.50 46.77 -10.11
CA THR A 73 -0.87 46.51 -10.58
C THR A 73 -1.84 46.28 -9.42
N TYR A 74 -1.44 45.49 -8.41
CA TYR A 74 -2.33 45.06 -7.33
C TYR A 74 -1.86 45.45 -5.92
N GLY A 75 -0.75 46.21 -5.80
CA GLY A 75 -0.22 46.63 -4.50
C GLY A 75 -1.18 47.50 -3.68
N SER A 76 -2.11 48.22 -4.31
CA SER A 76 -3.15 48.99 -3.62
C SER A 76 -4.19 48.12 -2.89
N SER A 77 -4.36 46.86 -3.32
CA SER A 77 -5.25 45.88 -2.68
C SER A 77 -4.62 45.16 -1.49
N ILE A 78 -3.30 45.29 -1.31
CA ILE A 78 -2.52 44.58 -0.29
C ILE A 78 -1.94 45.60 0.70
N ASN A 79 -2.53 45.73 1.88
CA ASN A 79 -1.98 46.57 2.94
C ASN A 79 -0.80 45.88 3.66
N ALA A 80 -0.13 46.58 4.58
CA ALA A 80 1.04 46.06 5.28
C ALA A 80 0.77 44.78 6.10
N ASN A 81 -0.42 44.67 6.73
CA ASN A 81 -0.79 43.49 7.52
C ASN A 81 -1.04 42.29 6.60
N VAL A 82 -1.87 42.48 5.56
CA VAL A 82 -2.18 41.45 4.56
C VAL A 82 -0.89 40.98 3.85
N LYS A 83 0.04 41.88 3.56
CA LYS A 83 1.36 41.53 3.00
C LYS A 83 2.11 40.55 3.90
N ASN A 84 2.21 40.87 5.20
CA ASN A 84 2.92 40.02 6.15
C ASN A 84 2.23 38.67 6.33
N ASP A 85 0.89 38.66 6.31
CA ASP A 85 0.10 37.44 6.40
C ASP A 85 0.25 36.56 5.15
N ILE A 86 0.27 37.15 3.95
CA ILE A 86 0.57 36.44 2.68
C ILE A 86 1.93 35.78 2.76
N LEU A 87 2.97 36.55 3.10
CA LEU A 87 4.33 36.02 3.15
C LEU A 87 4.45 34.91 4.20
N LYS A 88 3.88 35.09 5.39
CA LYS A 88 3.96 34.08 6.45
C LYS A 88 3.18 32.80 6.09
N SER A 89 1.95 32.94 5.58
CA SER A 89 1.05 31.80 5.35
C SER A 89 1.33 31.04 4.06
N LEU A 90 1.82 31.71 3.00
CA LEU A 90 2.04 31.08 1.70
C LEU A 90 3.50 30.65 1.46
N ASN A 91 4.47 31.08 2.29
CA ASN A 91 5.91 30.78 2.11
C ASN A 91 6.18 29.28 1.91
N GLN A 92 5.69 28.42 2.81
CA GLN A 92 5.95 26.98 2.74
C GLN A 92 5.40 26.35 1.45
N HIS A 93 4.21 26.77 1.05
CA HIS A 93 3.57 26.28 -0.17
C HIS A 93 4.25 26.81 -1.44
N TYR A 94 4.69 28.07 -1.43
CA TYR A 94 5.44 28.66 -2.54
C TYR A 94 6.76 27.91 -2.77
N PHE A 95 7.56 27.71 -1.73
CA PHE A 95 8.84 27.01 -1.85
C PHE A 95 8.68 25.51 -2.11
N THR A 96 7.54 24.90 -1.76
CA THR A 96 7.20 23.54 -2.21
C THR A 96 7.03 23.47 -3.75
N MET A 97 6.46 24.51 -4.36
CA MET A 97 6.39 24.62 -5.82
C MET A 97 7.76 24.88 -6.45
N VAL A 98 8.63 25.65 -5.78
CA VAL A 98 10.04 25.85 -6.18
C VAL A 98 10.80 24.52 -6.17
N ASP A 99 10.73 23.77 -5.07
CA ASP A 99 11.36 22.44 -4.97
C ASP A 99 10.88 21.49 -6.07
N MET A 100 9.60 21.58 -6.44
CA MET A 100 9.01 20.76 -7.50
C MET A 100 9.56 21.10 -8.88
N ILE A 101 9.75 22.38 -9.22
CA ILE A 101 10.34 22.75 -10.53
C ILE A 101 11.82 22.37 -10.58
N GLU A 102 12.55 22.52 -9.47
CA GLU A 102 13.94 22.06 -9.38
C GLU A 102 14.04 20.54 -9.54
N PHE A 103 13.16 19.79 -8.87
CA PHE A 103 13.09 18.34 -9.06
C PHE A 103 12.81 17.97 -10.51
N LYS A 104 11.84 18.64 -11.17
CA LYS A 104 11.56 18.44 -12.60
C LYS A 104 12.80 18.68 -13.46
N ASP A 105 13.60 19.71 -13.18
CA ASP A 105 14.83 19.98 -13.93
C ASP A 105 15.84 18.84 -13.80
N HIS A 106 16.08 18.37 -12.56
CA HIS A 106 17.02 17.29 -12.30
C HIS A 106 16.57 15.95 -12.92
N VAL A 107 15.26 15.68 -12.91
CA VAL A 107 14.69 14.53 -13.63
C VAL A 107 14.91 14.66 -15.13
N GLY A 108 14.59 15.82 -15.71
CA GLY A 108 14.80 16.09 -17.14
C GLY A 108 16.26 15.90 -17.56
N GLU A 109 17.20 16.45 -16.80
CA GLU A 109 18.64 16.29 -17.05
C GLU A 109 19.05 14.80 -17.00
N LEU A 110 18.59 14.07 -15.98
CA LEU A 110 18.91 12.65 -15.83
C LEU A 110 18.33 11.81 -16.97
N LEU A 111 17.09 12.06 -17.39
CA LEU A 111 16.47 11.35 -18.51
C LEU A 111 17.23 11.59 -19.82
N VAL A 112 17.70 12.82 -20.07
CA VAL A 112 18.55 13.15 -21.22
C VAL A 112 19.88 12.39 -21.17
N ILE A 113 20.51 12.29 -20.00
CA ILE A 113 21.75 11.51 -19.81
C ILE A 113 21.50 10.03 -20.11
N ILE A 114 20.40 9.46 -19.61
CA ILE A 114 20.01 8.06 -19.83
C ILE A 114 19.84 7.78 -21.34
N ASP A 115 19.15 8.67 -22.05
CA ASP A 115 18.95 8.55 -23.50
C ASP A 115 20.24 8.66 -24.29
N ALA A 116 21.06 9.67 -24.00
CA ALA A 116 22.36 9.89 -24.65
C ALA A 116 23.30 8.69 -24.47
N SER A 117 23.17 8.02 -23.32
CA SER A 117 23.94 6.83 -22.96
C SER A 117 23.36 5.53 -23.51
N GLN A 118 22.13 5.60 -24.04
CA GLN A 118 21.40 4.47 -24.58
C GLN A 118 21.36 3.26 -23.64
N ILE A 119 21.02 3.51 -22.37
CA ILE A 119 20.99 2.47 -21.33
C ILE A 119 19.91 1.44 -21.65
N HIS A 120 20.30 0.17 -21.78
CA HIS A 120 19.38 -0.94 -21.92
C HIS A 120 18.66 -1.23 -20.60
N PHE A 121 17.33 -1.27 -20.62
CA PHE A 121 16.50 -1.63 -19.48
C PHE A 121 15.80 -2.96 -19.70
N ASP A 122 15.94 -3.87 -18.74
CA ASP A 122 15.23 -5.14 -18.66
C ASP A 122 15.02 -5.52 -17.19
N ILE A 123 13.76 -5.50 -16.74
CA ILE A 123 13.39 -5.78 -15.34
C ILE A 123 13.86 -7.17 -14.86
N SER A 124 14.06 -8.12 -15.77
CA SER A 124 14.53 -9.48 -15.44
C SER A 124 16.06 -9.59 -15.32
N ILE A 125 16.79 -8.55 -15.72
CA ILE A 125 18.26 -8.52 -15.74
C ILE A 125 18.77 -7.45 -14.78
N ASN A 126 18.64 -6.18 -15.14
CA ASN A 126 19.04 -5.04 -14.32
C ASN A 126 17.84 -4.49 -13.55
N PHE A 127 17.37 -5.31 -12.61
CA PHE A 127 16.14 -5.10 -11.85
C PHE A 127 16.11 -3.72 -11.17
N ASP A 128 17.12 -3.40 -10.34
CA ASP A 128 17.13 -2.16 -9.56
C ASP A 128 17.19 -0.93 -10.45
N LEU A 129 17.99 -0.98 -11.51
CA LEU A 129 18.13 0.12 -12.46
C LEU A 129 16.81 0.36 -13.21
N THR A 130 16.18 -0.71 -13.71
CA THR A 130 14.90 -0.62 -14.44
C THR A 130 13.76 -0.20 -13.53
N LYS A 131 13.65 -0.76 -12.33
CA LYS A 131 12.67 -0.39 -11.32
C LYS A 131 12.80 1.10 -10.96
N LYS A 132 14.00 1.56 -10.58
CA LYS A 132 14.22 2.97 -10.21
C LYS A 132 13.96 3.95 -11.35
N TYR A 133 14.25 3.56 -12.59
CA TYR A 133 13.91 4.37 -13.76
C TYR A 133 12.40 4.50 -13.95
N LEU A 134 11.67 3.38 -13.92
CA LEU A 134 10.21 3.38 -14.06
C LEU A 134 9.52 4.11 -12.89
N ASP A 135 10.00 3.91 -11.66
CA ASP A 135 9.54 4.62 -10.46
C ASP A 135 9.70 6.14 -10.61
N LEU A 136 10.84 6.60 -11.11
CA LEU A 136 11.10 8.02 -11.28
C LEU A 136 10.16 8.62 -12.33
N VAL A 137 9.94 7.91 -13.43
CA VAL A 137 9.01 8.33 -14.50
C VAL A 137 7.58 8.46 -13.96
N VAL A 138 7.07 7.45 -13.24
CA VAL A 138 5.69 7.54 -12.71
C VAL A 138 5.56 8.49 -11.54
N THR A 139 6.62 8.71 -10.76
CA THR A 139 6.67 9.72 -9.70
C THR A 139 6.56 11.11 -10.31
N TYR A 140 7.35 11.39 -11.34
CA TYR A 140 7.26 12.63 -12.11
C TYR A 140 5.84 12.87 -12.65
N VAL A 141 5.25 11.87 -13.31
CA VAL A 141 3.90 12.00 -13.86
C VAL A 141 2.86 12.21 -12.77
N SER A 142 2.93 11.44 -11.67
CA SER A 142 2.01 11.55 -10.54
C SER A 142 2.08 12.96 -9.92
N MET A 143 3.29 13.50 -9.80
CA MET A 143 3.55 14.83 -9.26
C MET A 143 2.90 15.92 -10.12
N MET A 144 3.14 15.89 -11.44
CA MET A 144 2.55 16.86 -12.36
C MET A 144 1.02 16.76 -12.40
N LEU A 145 0.46 15.55 -12.28
CA LEU A 145 -0.99 15.34 -12.19
C LEU A 145 -1.58 15.85 -10.88
N ILE A 146 -0.90 15.66 -9.74
CA ILE A 146 -1.35 16.22 -8.45
C ILE A 146 -1.32 17.75 -8.50
N VAL A 147 -0.23 18.35 -8.99
CA VAL A 147 -0.12 19.81 -9.17
C VAL A 147 -1.27 20.36 -10.01
N SER A 148 -1.66 19.65 -11.09
CA SER A 148 -2.79 20.07 -11.92
C SER A 148 -4.11 20.15 -11.14
N LYS A 149 -4.28 19.31 -10.11
CA LYS A 149 -5.45 19.23 -9.23
C LYS A 149 -5.41 20.16 -8.01
N ILE A 150 -4.31 20.89 -7.78
CA ILE A 150 -4.25 21.88 -6.68
C ILE A 150 -5.07 23.11 -7.09
N GLU A 151 -6.06 23.46 -6.27
CA GLU A 151 -6.88 24.67 -6.40
C GLU A 151 -6.07 25.91 -5.98
N ASP A 152 -6.43 27.09 -6.52
CA ASP A 152 -5.78 28.38 -6.25
C ASP A 152 -4.26 28.46 -6.45
N LYS A 153 -3.60 27.44 -7.02
CA LYS A 153 -2.13 27.42 -7.19
C LYS A 153 -1.57 28.64 -7.92
N ARG A 154 -2.33 29.24 -8.85
CA ARG A 154 -1.91 30.46 -9.55
C ARG A 154 -2.05 31.69 -8.66
N ALA A 155 -3.18 31.82 -7.97
CA ALA A 155 -3.37 32.86 -6.97
C ALA A 155 -2.30 32.80 -5.86
N LEU A 156 -1.95 31.60 -5.40
CA LEU A 156 -0.89 31.38 -4.42
C LEU A 156 0.46 31.94 -4.88
N LEU A 157 0.89 31.55 -6.09
CA LEU A 157 2.16 32.00 -6.65
C LEU A 157 2.17 33.51 -6.91
N GLY A 158 1.07 34.04 -7.46
CA GLY A 158 0.93 35.45 -7.79
C GLY A 158 0.89 36.35 -6.56
N LEU A 159 0.10 36.01 -5.54
CA LEU A 159 0.00 36.76 -4.29
C LEU A 159 1.34 36.80 -3.55
N TYR A 160 2.02 35.65 -3.45
CA TYR A 160 3.33 35.58 -2.80
C TYR A 160 4.36 36.45 -3.52
N ASN A 161 4.42 36.39 -4.86
CA ASN A 161 5.34 37.22 -5.65
C ASN A 161 5.09 38.72 -5.47
N ILE A 162 3.82 39.16 -5.48
CA ILE A 162 3.48 40.58 -5.26
C ILE A 162 3.92 41.02 -3.87
N ALA A 163 3.62 40.23 -2.84
CA ALA A 163 3.99 40.56 -1.46
C ALA A 163 5.52 40.59 -1.27
N HIS A 164 6.25 39.68 -1.93
CA HIS A 164 7.71 39.67 -1.95
C HIS A 164 8.27 40.92 -2.65
N GLU A 165 7.75 41.28 -3.82
CA GLU A 165 8.14 42.50 -4.54
C GLU A 165 7.89 43.77 -3.71
N MET A 166 6.78 43.83 -2.97
CA MET A 166 6.50 44.93 -2.05
C MET A 166 7.47 45.02 -0.86
N GLN A 167 8.07 43.91 -0.44
CA GLN A 167 9.05 43.89 0.66
C GLN A 167 10.48 44.14 0.19
N HIS A 168 10.86 43.56 -0.95
CA HIS A 168 12.26 43.52 -1.41
C HIS A 168 12.53 44.44 -2.62
N GLY A 169 11.50 45.01 -3.23
CA GLY A 169 11.60 45.90 -4.39
C GLY A 169 11.79 45.17 -5.74
N ASN A 170 11.93 43.85 -5.74
CA ASN A 170 12.12 43.01 -6.93
C ASN A 170 11.26 41.74 -6.85
N GLN A 171 10.92 41.16 -8.01
CA GLN A 171 10.21 39.88 -8.09
C GLN A 171 11.02 38.74 -7.47
N GLU A 172 10.32 37.71 -7.01
CA GLU A 172 10.96 36.49 -6.53
C GLU A 172 11.65 35.78 -7.72
N THR A 173 12.84 35.21 -7.49
CA THR A 173 13.75 34.73 -8.54
C THR A 173 13.18 33.57 -9.34
N SER A 174 12.44 32.68 -8.69
CA SER A 174 11.81 31.49 -9.29
C SER A 174 10.43 31.77 -9.88
N PHE A 175 9.79 32.89 -9.52
CA PHE A 175 8.45 33.23 -9.99
C PHE A 175 8.27 33.18 -11.52
N PRO A 176 9.15 33.76 -12.36
CA PRO A 176 8.96 33.72 -13.81
C PRO A 176 8.90 32.29 -14.37
N ARG A 177 9.76 31.39 -13.85
CA ARG A 177 9.81 29.98 -14.25
C ARG A 177 8.56 29.24 -13.80
N LEU A 178 8.13 29.44 -12.55
CA LEU A 178 6.92 28.85 -11.99
C LEU A 178 5.66 29.30 -12.75
N ALA A 179 5.57 30.59 -13.06
CA ALA A 179 4.45 31.15 -13.80
C ALA A 179 4.38 30.60 -15.23
N GLN A 180 5.53 30.44 -15.90
CA GLN A 180 5.60 29.79 -17.21
C GLN A 180 5.15 28.33 -17.14
N MET A 181 5.61 27.57 -16.15
CA MET A 181 5.16 26.19 -15.93
C MET A 181 3.64 26.11 -15.69
N MET A 182 3.08 27.04 -14.92
CA MET A 182 1.64 27.14 -14.72
C MET A 182 0.87 27.50 -16.00
N ILE A 183 1.50 28.07 -17.02
CA ILE A 183 0.88 28.27 -18.33
C ILE A 183 0.95 26.96 -19.12
N ASP A 184 2.14 26.38 -19.22
CA ASP A 184 2.43 25.18 -20.01
C ASP A 184 1.57 23.97 -19.63
N TYR A 185 1.31 23.76 -18.34
CA TYR A 185 0.59 22.57 -17.84
C TYR A 185 -0.89 22.78 -17.54
N HIS A 186 -1.44 24.00 -17.66
CA HIS A 186 -2.78 24.29 -17.16
C HIS A 186 -3.91 23.63 -17.95
N GLU A 187 -3.90 23.78 -19.27
CA GLU A 187 -5.04 23.32 -20.09
C GLU A 187 -4.93 21.84 -20.45
N ALA A 188 -3.71 21.32 -20.61
CA ALA A 188 -3.45 19.98 -21.10
C ALA A 188 -2.17 19.38 -20.50
N PRO A 189 -2.14 19.09 -19.18
CA PRO A 189 -0.93 18.59 -18.50
C PRO A 189 -0.43 17.29 -19.12
N ILE A 190 -1.33 16.38 -19.50
CA ILE A 190 -0.97 15.11 -20.16
C ILE A 190 -0.33 15.37 -21.52
N LYS A 191 -0.89 16.27 -22.32
CA LYS A 191 -0.32 16.62 -23.63
C LYS A 191 1.10 17.14 -23.49
N LYS A 192 1.33 18.07 -22.55
CA LYS A 192 2.66 18.62 -22.28
C LYS A 192 3.65 17.55 -21.84
N MET A 193 3.25 16.64 -20.94
CA MET A 193 4.11 15.52 -20.54
C MET A 193 4.41 14.58 -21.72
N CYS A 194 3.44 14.25 -22.58
CA CYS A 194 3.70 13.43 -23.76
C CYS A 194 4.69 14.10 -24.73
N GLU A 195 4.60 15.42 -24.91
CA GLU A 195 5.55 16.20 -25.73
C GLU A 195 6.97 16.18 -25.13
N GLU A 196 7.11 16.29 -23.81
CA GLU A 196 8.39 16.21 -23.11
C GLU A 196 9.02 14.82 -23.15
N PHE A 197 8.21 13.76 -23.28
CA PHE A 197 8.68 12.37 -23.32
C PHE A 197 8.99 11.86 -24.73
N VAL A 198 8.78 12.66 -25.78
CA VAL A 198 9.18 12.34 -27.16
C VAL A 198 10.65 11.89 -27.28
N PRO A 199 11.66 12.57 -26.71
CA PRO A 199 13.05 12.10 -26.77
C PRO A 199 13.27 10.76 -26.04
N HIS A 200 12.48 10.49 -25.00
CA HIS A 200 12.63 9.35 -24.09
C HIS A 200 11.93 8.06 -24.56
N VAL A 201 11.25 8.09 -25.72
CA VAL A 201 10.39 7.00 -26.23
C VAL A 201 11.09 5.65 -26.26
N LYS A 202 12.34 5.61 -26.74
CA LYS A 202 13.06 4.35 -26.94
C LYS A 202 13.37 3.65 -25.62
N GLN A 203 13.93 4.36 -24.65
CA GLN A 203 14.31 3.75 -23.36
C GLN A 203 13.10 3.38 -22.52
N LEU A 204 12.07 4.23 -22.52
CA LEU A 204 10.83 3.92 -21.82
C LEU A 204 10.13 2.69 -22.43
N THR A 205 10.16 2.52 -23.76
CA THR A 205 9.59 1.34 -24.43
C THR A 205 10.32 0.05 -24.02
N PHE A 206 11.65 0.04 -24.01
CA PHE A 206 12.41 -1.14 -23.59
C PHE A 206 12.11 -1.53 -22.13
N ALA A 207 12.11 -0.54 -21.23
CA ALA A 207 11.78 -0.78 -19.83
C ALA A 207 10.37 -1.37 -19.67
N LEU A 208 9.35 -0.79 -20.33
CA LEU A 208 7.96 -1.24 -20.23
C LEU A 208 7.74 -2.62 -20.86
N LEU A 209 8.31 -2.88 -22.04
CA LEU A 209 8.15 -4.16 -22.72
C LEU A 209 8.82 -5.31 -21.97
N SER A 210 9.89 -5.04 -21.20
CA SER A 210 10.51 -6.05 -20.33
C SER A 210 9.56 -6.59 -19.26
N LEU A 211 8.53 -5.81 -18.88
CA LEU A 211 7.53 -6.23 -17.91
C LEU A 211 6.57 -7.29 -18.45
N LYS A 212 6.44 -7.48 -19.78
CA LYS A 212 5.36 -8.28 -20.38
C LYS A 212 5.26 -9.68 -19.76
N LEU A 213 6.37 -10.43 -19.75
CA LEU A 213 6.37 -11.81 -19.25
C LEU A 213 6.09 -11.88 -17.73
N ILE A 214 6.63 -10.93 -16.96
CA ILE A 214 6.45 -10.86 -15.51
C ILE A 214 5.00 -10.47 -15.17
N TYR A 215 4.45 -9.48 -15.87
CA TYR A 215 3.09 -8.99 -15.64
C TYR A 215 2.07 -10.07 -16.00
N GLN A 216 2.23 -10.72 -17.15
CA GLN A 216 1.32 -11.78 -17.61
C GLN A 216 1.27 -12.97 -16.66
N ARG A 217 2.41 -13.39 -16.09
CA ARG A 217 2.44 -14.53 -15.15
C ARG A 217 1.98 -14.17 -13.73
N ARG A 218 1.99 -12.88 -13.36
CA ARG A 218 1.58 -12.40 -12.03
C ARG A 218 0.10 -12.01 -12.00
N ASP A 219 -0.43 -11.47 -13.10
CA ASP A 219 -1.82 -11.06 -13.26
C ASP A 219 -2.74 -12.22 -13.67
N LEU A 220 -2.74 -13.30 -12.88
CA LEU A 220 -3.55 -14.50 -13.13
C LEU A 220 -4.86 -14.49 -12.31
N SER A 221 -5.87 -15.23 -12.77
CA SER A 221 -7.10 -15.41 -12.00
C SER A 221 -6.93 -16.36 -10.81
N ALA A 222 -7.86 -16.30 -9.86
CA ALA A 222 -7.87 -17.24 -8.73
C ALA A 222 -8.04 -18.71 -9.16
N ASP A 223 -8.74 -18.97 -10.27
CA ASP A 223 -8.83 -20.32 -10.86
C ASP A 223 -7.46 -20.80 -11.36
N GLN A 224 -6.70 -19.93 -12.03
CA GLN A 224 -5.36 -20.24 -12.50
C GLN A 224 -4.37 -20.41 -11.34
N TRP A 225 -4.50 -19.62 -10.27
CA TRP A 225 -3.73 -19.83 -9.04
C TRP A 225 -4.05 -21.18 -8.40
N ARG A 226 -5.32 -21.57 -8.35
CA ARG A 226 -5.74 -22.90 -7.87
C ARG A 226 -5.20 -24.03 -8.73
N SER A 227 -5.31 -23.94 -10.07
CA SER A 227 -4.83 -24.99 -10.97
C SER A 227 -3.32 -25.18 -10.89
N ASN A 228 -2.58 -24.09 -10.67
CA ASN A 228 -1.12 -24.09 -10.59
C ASN A 228 -0.61 -24.30 -9.16
N GLN A 229 -1.50 -24.44 -8.16
CA GLN A 229 -1.16 -24.47 -6.73
C GLN A 229 -0.21 -23.33 -6.33
N TYR A 230 -0.45 -22.15 -6.90
CA TYR A 230 0.41 -20.98 -6.78
C TYR A 230 0.54 -20.52 -5.32
N LEU A 231 1.76 -20.22 -4.85
CA LEU A 231 2.05 -19.88 -3.43
C LEU A 231 1.84 -21.00 -2.40
N SER A 232 1.35 -22.18 -2.77
CA SER A 232 1.31 -23.31 -1.83
C SER A 232 2.72 -23.88 -1.66
N ILE A 233 3.11 -24.08 -0.40
CA ILE A 233 4.41 -24.65 -0.01
C ILE A 233 4.32 -26.15 0.30
N ILE A 234 3.09 -26.70 0.38
CA ILE A 234 2.85 -28.12 0.66
C ILE A 234 2.41 -28.93 -0.57
N SER A 235 2.22 -28.28 -1.71
CA SER A 235 1.92 -28.91 -3.00
C SER A 235 2.94 -30.00 -3.35
N GLU A 236 4.22 -29.71 -3.11
CA GLU A 236 5.33 -30.64 -3.28
C GLU A 236 6.03 -30.86 -1.93
N SER A 237 5.39 -31.63 -1.05
CA SER A 237 5.84 -31.87 0.33
C SER A 237 7.26 -32.43 0.44
N ASN A 238 7.74 -33.18 -0.56
CA ASN A 238 9.11 -33.67 -0.65
C ASN A 238 10.16 -32.56 -0.89
N LYS A 239 9.75 -31.38 -1.38
CA LYS A 239 10.62 -30.22 -1.64
C LYS A 239 10.51 -29.13 -0.57
N LEU A 240 9.91 -29.43 0.59
CA LEU A 240 9.70 -28.44 1.65
C LEU A 240 11.02 -27.87 2.19
N MET A 241 12.08 -28.68 2.23
CA MET A 241 13.42 -28.25 2.66
C MET A 241 14.24 -27.59 1.56
N GLU A 242 13.80 -27.67 0.29
CA GLU A 242 14.53 -27.06 -0.82
C GLU A 242 14.32 -25.54 -0.83
N PRO A 243 15.38 -24.73 -1.06
CA PRO A 243 15.22 -23.30 -1.21
C PRO A 243 14.33 -23.00 -2.42
N ALA A 244 13.43 -22.03 -2.26
CA ALA A 244 12.64 -21.53 -3.37
C ALA A 244 13.56 -20.94 -4.44
N ARG A 245 13.37 -21.36 -5.71
CA ARG A 245 14.19 -20.91 -6.84
C ARG A 245 13.35 -20.06 -7.78
N SER A 246 13.92 -18.96 -8.24
CA SER A 246 13.41 -18.18 -9.36
C SER A 246 14.57 -17.60 -10.14
N GLU A 247 14.40 -17.48 -11.47
CA GLU A 247 15.33 -16.75 -12.31
C GLU A 247 15.24 -15.23 -12.11
N THR A 248 14.19 -14.76 -11.45
CA THR A 248 13.83 -13.35 -11.31
C THR A 248 13.32 -13.08 -9.89
N VAL A 249 14.10 -13.48 -8.88
CA VAL A 249 13.74 -13.39 -7.45
C VAL A 249 13.05 -12.08 -7.07
N PRO A 250 13.60 -10.88 -7.35
CA PRO A 250 12.96 -9.63 -6.94
C PRO A 250 11.65 -9.32 -7.70
N CYS A 251 11.42 -9.93 -8.86
CA CYS A 251 10.16 -9.80 -9.59
C CYS A 251 9.02 -10.62 -8.99
N GLU A 252 9.31 -11.60 -8.12
CA GLU A 252 8.26 -12.47 -7.56
C GLU A 252 7.42 -11.76 -6.49
N TYR A 253 8.00 -10.83 -5.75
CA TYR A 253 7.33 -10.02 -4.74
C TYR A 253 7.23 -8.53 -5.13
N LEU A 254 7.58 -8.18 -6.38
CA LEU A 254 7.30 -6.86 -6.93
C LEU A 254 5.78 -6.64 -6.97
N SER A 255 5.31 -5.49 -6.47
CA SER A 255 3.90 -5.14 -6.44
C SER A 255 3.30 -5.12 -7.86
N LEU A 256 2.19 -5.84 -8.03
CA LEU A 256 1.42 -5.86 -9.26
C LEU A 256 0.76 -4.50 -9.50
N ASP A 257 0.38 -3.79 -8.42
CA ASP A 257 -0.15 -2.43 -8.48
C ASP A 257 0.85 -1.45 -9.09
N LEU A 258 2.10 -1.53 -8.62
CA LEU A 258 3.19 -0.69 -9.11
C LEU A 258 3.49 -0.96 -10.58
N MET A 259 3.55 -2.24 -10.98
CA MET A 259 3.72 -2.61 -12.39
C MET A 259 2.58 -2.10 -13.27
N GLN A 260 1.33 -2.19 -12.80
CA GLN A 260 0.17 -1.64 -13.51
C GLN A 260 0.32 -0.13 -13.70
N LYS A 261 0.72 0.61 -12.65
CA LYS A 261 0.97 2.05 -12.72
C LYS A 261 2.06 2.40 -13.74
N TRP A 262 3.17 1.65 -13.76
CA TRP A 262 4.23 1.82 -14.77
C TRP A 262 3.71 1.61 -16.19
N VAL A 263 3.00 0.50 -16.45
CA VAL A 263 2.46 0.17 -17.77
C VAL A 263 1.45 1.22 -18.23
N VAL A 264 0.50 1.58 -17.38
CA VAL A 264 -0.60 2.48 -17.74
C VAL A 264 -0.10 3.90 -17.99
N LEU A 265 0.68 4.48 -17.06
CA LEU A 265 1.19 5.84 -17.20
C LEU A 265 2.33 5.93 -18.20
N GLY A 266 3.22 4.93 -18.24
CA GLY A 266 4.34 4.88 -19.17
C GLY A 266 3.87 4.87 -20.62
N PHE A 267 2.98 3.94 -21.00
CA PHE A 267 2.45 3.91 -22.37
C PHE A 267 1.52 5.08 -22.69
N LEU A 268 0.92 5.76 -21.69
CA LEU A 268 0.20 7.01 -21.92
C LEU A 268 1.16 8.11 -22.40
N LEU A 269 2.34 8.23 -21.79
CA LEU A 269 3.37 9.21 -22.20
C LEU A 269 3.87 8.97 -23.62
N ILE A 270 4.07 7.70 -23.98
CA ILE A 270 4.63 7.28 -25.28
C ILE A 270 3.57 6.58 -26.14
N HIS A 271 2.36 7.14 -26.16
CA HIS A 271 1.16 6.54 -26.75
C HIS A 271 1.30 6.18 -28.24
N GLN A 272 2.27 6.74 -28.97
CA GLN A 272 2.57 6.34 -30.35
C GLN A 272 3.03 4.87 -30.44
N GLN A 273 3.69 4.36 -29.40
CA GLN A 273 4.17 2.97 -29.35
C GLN A 273 3.05 1.95 -29.19
N LEU A 274 1.84 2.39 -28.82
CA LEU A 274 0.65 1.54 -28.84
C LEU A 274 0.27 1.06 -30.25
N ALA A 275 0.90 1.57 -31.32
CA ALA A 275 0.80 0.97 -32.65
C ALA A 275 1.38 -0.45 -32.71
N GLU A 276 2.37 -0.76 -31.86
CA GLU A 276 3.04 -2.04 -31.76
C GLU A 276 2.16 -3.05 -30.99
N PRO A 277 1.93 -4.28 -31.53
CA PRO A 277 0.99 -5.23 -30.92
C PRO A 277 1.35 -5.64 -29.49
N THR A 278 2.64 -5.81 -29.18
CA THR A 278 3.12 -6.26 -27.87
C THR A 278 2.84 -5.21 -26.81
N ALA A 279 3.19 -3.94 -27.09
CA ALA A 279 2.89 -2.80 -26.23
C ALA A 279 1.39 -2.65 -25.99
N LEU A 280 0.58 -2.75 -27.05
CA LEU A 280 -0.87 -2.65 -26.95
C LEU A 280 -1.48 -3.75 -26.09
N GLU A 281 -1.05 -5.00 -26.27
CA GLU A 281 -1.55 -6.15 -25.50
C GLU A 281 -1.30 -5.96 -24.00
N LEU A 282 -0.06 -5.62 -23.62
CA LEU A 282 0.31 -5.36 -22.24
C LEU A 282 -0.49 -4.20 -21.64
N TRP A 283 -0.65 -3.11 -22.39
CA TRP A 283 -1.41 -1.95 -21.94
C TRP A 283 -2.91 -2.24 -21.78
N LYS A 284 -3.51 -2.97 -22.73
CA LYS A 284 -4.93 -3.39 -22.64
C LYS A 284 -5.17 -4.31 -21.46
N GLN A 285 -4.23 -5.21 -21.16
CA GLN A 285 -4.32 -6.07 -19.98
C GLN A 285 -4.36 -5.22 -18.70
N ALA A 286 -3.41 -4.30 -18.54
CA ALA A 286 -3.34 -3.42 -17.38
C ALA A 286 -4.57 -2.50 -17.24
N LEU A 287 -5.12 -2.00 -18.35
CA LEU A 287 -6.36 -1.19 -18.36
C LEU A 287 -7.63 -2.00 -18.06
N SER A 288 -7.59 -3.33 -18.15
CA SER A 288 -8.77 -4.18 -17.94
C SER A 288 -8.95 -4.62 -16.48
N THR A 289 -7.96 -4.39 -15.62
CA THR A 289 -7.95 -4.86 -14.22
C THR A 289 -8.19 -3.75 -13.20
N SER A 290 -8.25 -2.48 -13.61
CA SER A 290 -8.57 -1.35 -12.72
C SER A 290 -9.15 -0.17 -13.50
N TRP A 291 -10.11 0.55 -12.91
CA TRP A 291 -10.64 1.82 -13.46
C TRP A 291 -10.07 3.06 -12.77
N VAL A 292 -9.39 2.87 -11.63
CA VAL A 292 -8.63 3.90 -10.94
C VAL A 292 -7.22 3.41 -10.64
N ILE A 293 -6.25 4.28 -10.83
CA ILE A 293 -4.86 4.06 -10.40
C ILE A 293 -4.49 5.08 -9.33
N GLN A 294 -3.65 4.68 -8.38
CA GLN A 294 -3.21 5.56 -7.31
C GLN A 294 -2.14 6.54 -7.82
N LEU A 295 -2.36 7.85 -7.65
CA LEU A 295 -1.31 8.85 -7.85
C LEU A 295 -0.43 8.92 -6.62
N TRP A 296 -1.05 9.17 -5.46
CA TRP A 296 -0.44 9.17 -4.14
C TRP A 296 -1.52 9.04 -3.07
N ARG A 297 -1.39 8.09 -2.14
CA ARG A 297 -2.34 7.87 -1.03
C ARG A 297 -3.78 7.68 -1.54
N ASP A 298 -4.76 8.42 -1.04
CA ASP A 298 -6.15 8.36 -1.50
C ASP A 298 -6.43 9.16 -2.78
N GLU A 299 -5.44 9.90 -3.32
CA GLU A 299 -5.60 10.62 -4.59
C GLU A 299 -5.43 9.68 -5.78
N VAL A 300 -6.52 9.49 -6.52
CA VAL A 300 -6.57 8.55 -7.65
C VAL A 300 -6.72 9.25 -9.01
N LEU A 301 -6.40 8.53 -10.08
CA LEU A 301 -6.66 8.90 -11.46
C LEU A 301 -7.72 7.96 -12.05
N HIS A 302 -8.87 8.50 -12.47
CA HIS A 302 -9.85 7.75 -13.26
C HIS A 302 -9.31 7.56 -14.69
N VAL A 303 -8.61 6.44 -14.89
CA VAL A 303 -7.66 6.31 -15.98
C VAL A 303 -8.32 6.34 -17.35
N HIS A 304 -9.39 5.57 -17.55
CA HIS A 304 -10.09 5.49 -18.84
C HIS A 304 -10.67 6.84 -19.24
N VAL A 305 -11.37 7.52 -18.32
CA VAL A 305 -12.00 8.83 -18.59
C VAL A 305 -10.98 9.86 -19.06
N ILE A 306 -9.79 9.83 -18.48
CA ILE A 306 -8.73 10.80 -18.79
C ILE A 306 -8.04 10.46 -20.11
N ILE A 307 -7.78 9.17 -20.35
CA ILE A 307 -7.23 8.69 -21.63
C ILE A 307 -8.20 8.98 -22.77
N GLU A 308 -9.49 8.71 -22.60
CA GLU A 308 -10.54 8.98 -23.59
C GLU A 308 -10.57 10.47 -23.97
N LYS A 309 -10.64 11.37 -22.98
CA LYS A 309 -10.64 12.83 -23.21
C LYS A 309 -9.38 13.31 -23.94
N TYR A 310 -8.23 12.69 -23.68
CA TYR A 310 -6.99 13.05 -24.35
C TYR A 310 -6.97 12.53 -25.79
N PHE A 311 -7.29 11.25 -26.01
CA PHE A 311 -7.26 10.61 -27.33
C PHE A 311 -8.32 11.16 -28.29
N GLU A 312 -9.48 11.63 -27.81
CA GLU A 312 -10.48 12.33 -28.62
C GLU A 312 -9.93 13.59 -29.31
N ARG A 313 -8.89 14.21 -28.76
CA ARG A 313 -8.24 15.40 -29.33
C ARG A 313 -7.15 15.05 -30.35
N LEU A 314 -6.77 13.77 -30.47
CA LEU A 314 -5.69 13.31 -31.35
C LEU A 314 -6.26 12.73 -32.66
N LYS A 315 -5.71 13.17 -33.79
CA LYS A 315 -6.07 12.63 -35.11
C LYS A 315 -5.56 11.20 -35.26
N GLY A 316 -6.38 10.29 -35.77
CA GLY A 316 -6.02 8.88 -36.03
C GLY A 316 -6.18 7.91 -34.85
N TYR A 317 -6.70 8.37 -33.70
CA TYR A 317 -6.83 7.57 -32.48
C TYR A 317 -8.20 6.88 -32.30
N GLU A 318 -9.09 6.92 -33.30
CA GLU A 318 -10.45 6.36 -33.20
C GLU A 318 -10.48 4.87 -32.81
N LYS A 319 -9.56 4.07 -33.35
CA LYS A 319 -9.42 2.65 -32.99
C LYS A 319 -8.99 2.50 -31.53
N ARG A 320 -8.00 3.26 -31.08
CA ARG A 320 -7.48 3.23 -29.70
C ARG A 320 -8.55 3.67 -28.72
N LEU A 321 -9.35 4.68 -29.08
CA LEU A 321 -10.47 5.13 -28.27
C LEU A 321 -11.52 4.02 -28.07
N ARG A 322 -11.84 3.23 -29.11
CA ARG A 322 -12.74 2.07 -28.98
C ARG A 322 -12.17 1.02 -28.03
N GLU A 323 -10.89 0.68 -28.17
CA GLU A 323 -10.24 -0.30 -27.31
C GLU A 323 -10.17 0.15 -25.84
N VAL A 324 -9.95 1.45 -25.58
CA VAL A 324 -10.00 2.00 -24.21
C VAL A 324 -11.40 1.87 -23.61
N LYS A 325 -12.45 2.15 -24.39
CA LYS A 325 -13.86 1.99 -23.96
C LYS A 325 -14.21 0.52 -23.68
N GLU A 326 -13.71 -0.40 -24.50
CA GLU A 326 -13.84 -1.85 -24.25
C GLU A 326 -13.13 -2.27 -22.96
N CYS A 327 -11.89 -1.82 -22.73
CA CYS A 327 -11.15 -2.11 -21.50
C CYS A 327 -11.85 -1.51 -20.28
N HIS A 328 -12.42 -0.31 -20.40
CA HIS A 328 -13.20 0.32 -19.34
C HIS A 328 -14.42 -0.53 -18.99
N GLN A 329 -15.19 -0.98 -19.98
CA GLN A 329 -16.32 -1.87 -19.75
C GLN A 329 -15.90 -3.15 -19.04
N LYS A 330 -14.79 -3.77 -19.49
CA LYS A 330 -14.24 -4.98 -18.89
C LYS A 330 -13.81 -4.75 -17.43
N ALA A 331 -13.11 -3.65 -17.15
CA ALA A 331 -12.69 -3.29 -15.81
C ALA A 331 -13.87 -3.10 -14.85
N LEU A 332 -15.00 -2.56 -15.32
CA LEU A 332 -16.19 -2.39 -14.48
C LEU A 332 -16.98 -3.68 -14.23
N GLN A 333 -16.91 -4.65 -15.14
CA GLN A 333 -17.68 -5.90 -15.06
C GLN A 333 -16.87 -7.03 -14.39
N ASP A 334 -15.64 -7.24 -14.84
CA ASP A 334 -14.88 -8.45 -14.52
C ASP A 334 -13.92 -8.22 -13.35
N ALA A 335 -13.33 -7.03 -13.22
CA ALA A 335 -12.29 -6.78 -12.21
C ALA A 335 -12.81 -6.95 -10.75
N PRO A 336 -14.01 -6.46 -10.35
CA PRO A 336 -14.50 -6.68 -9.00
C PRO A 336 -14.60 -8.16 -8.62
N ILE A 337 -15.03 -9.00 -9.57
CA ILE A 337 -15.17 -10.45 -9.38
C ILE A 337 -13.78 -11.10 -9.30
N LEU A 338 -12.89 -10.75 -10.24
CA LEU A 338 -11.51 -11.23 -10.28
C LEU A 338 -10.81 -11.01 -8.93
N HIS A 339 -10.81 -9.77 -8.44
CA HIS A 339 -10.13 -9.38 -7.20
C HIS A 339 -10.81 -9.97 -5.96
N LYS A 340 -12.14 -10.07 -5.95
CA LYS A 340 -12.88 -10.79 -4.88
C LYS A 340 -12.47 -12.25 -4.77
N ASP A 341 -12.31 -12.95 -5.89
CA ASP A 341 -11.89 -14.34 -5.89
C ASP A 341 -10.40 -14.52 -5.57
N ARG A 342 -9.54 -13.58 -5.96
CA ARG A 342 -8.13 -13.53 -5.51
C ARG A 342 -8.04 -13.40 -3.99
N ARG A 343 -8.80 -12.48 -3.37
CA ARG A 343 -8.84 -12.34 -1.90
C ARG A 343 -9.30 -13.62 -1.20
N LYS A 344 -10.31 -14.32 -1.73
CA LYS A 344 -10.74 -15.62 -1.20
C LYS A 344 -9.61 -16.66 -1.25
N TYR A 345 -8.89 -16.74 -2.38
CA TYR A 345 -7.76 -17.65 -2.53
C TYR A 345 -6.64 -17.33 -1.53
N LEU A 346 -6.26 -16.05 -1.44
CA LEU A 346 -5.18 -15.59 -0.57
C LEU A 346 -5.49 -15.82 0.91
N ARG A 347 -6.76 -15.69 1.35
CA ARG A 347 -7.16 -16.06 2.72
C ARG A 347 -6.82 -17.51 3.05
N MET A 348 -7.15 -18.44 2.14
CA MET A 348 -6.86 -19.85 2.35
C MET A 348 -5.36 -20.14 2.30
N ALA A 349 -4.67 -19.62 1.30
CA ALA A 349 -3.24 -19.86 1.10
C ALA A 349 -2.39 -19.26 2.23
N MET A 350 -2.73 -18.06 2.71
CA MET A 350 -1.99 -17.40 3.78
C MET A 350 -2.27 -18.02 5.14
N LYS A 351 -3.50 -18.49 5.40
CA LYS A 351 -3.81 -19.30 6.58
C LYS A 351 -2.93 -20.56 6.64
N GLU A 352 -2.85 -21.31 5.54
CA GLU A 352 -2.01 -22.50 5.43
C GLU A 352 -0.54 -22.18 5.70
N MET A 353 -0.01 -21.13 5.06
CA MET A 353 1.37 -20.69 5.21
C MET A 353 1.70 -20.25 6.64
N ASN A 354 0.82 -19.46 7.28
CA ASN A 354 1.01 -19.01 8.66
C ASN A 354 1.02 -20.17 9.64
N LEU A 355 0.07 -21.10 9.52
CA LEU A 355 0.04 -22.28 10.37
C LEU A 355 1.32 -23.11 10.20
N LEU A 356 1.83 -23.25 8.98
CA LEU A 356 3.04 -24.03 8.74
C LEU A 356 4.30 -23.33 9.28
N PHE A 357 4.44 -22.01 9.10
CA PHE A 357 5.58 -21.27 9.67
C PHE A 357 5.50 -21.10 11.18
N ALA A 358 4.30 -21.06 11.76
CA ALA A 358 4.13 -21.08 13.21
C ALA A 358 4.56 -22.43 13.80
N ASP A 359 4.21 -23.54 13.14
CA ASP A 359 4.60 -24.90 13.57
C ASP A 359 6.08 -25.22 13.31
N GLN A 360 6.59 -24.84 12.13
CA GLN A 360 7.96 -25.07 11.69
C GLN A 360 8.66 -23.76 11.27
N PRO A 361 9.09 -22.92 12.23
CA PRO A 361 9.75 -21.64 11.93
C PRO A 361 11.02 -21.76 11.08
N GLY A 362 11.71 -22.90 11.14
CA GLY A 362 12.89 -23.20 10.32
C GLY A 362 12.65 -23.11 8.81
N LEU A 363 11.40 -23.30 8.37
CA LEU A 363 11.02 -23.18 6.95
C LEU A 363 11.10 -21.75 6.41
N LEU A 364 11.09 -20.74 7.29
CA LEU A 364 11.28 -19.35 6.87
C LEU A 364 12.61 -19.15 6.14
N GLY A 365 13.67 -19.91 6.47
CA GLY A 365 14.92 -19.91 5.71
C GLY A 365 14.72 -20.23 4.23
N PRO A 366 14.44 -21.50 3.87
CA PRO A 366 14.30 -21.92 2.47
C PRO A 366 13.07 -21.35 1.75
N LYS A 367 12.03 -20.91 2.47
CA LYS A 367 10.76 -20.42 1.89
C LYS A 367 10.50 -18.93 2.09
N ALA A 368 11.50 -18.15 2.49
CA ALA A 368 11.36 -16.70 2.69
C ALA A 368 10.72 -15.99 1.48
N MET A 369 11.15 -16.34 0.26
CA MET A 369 10.61 -15.76 -0.98
C MET A 369 9.08 -15.92 -1.06
N PHE A 370 8.54 -17.09 -0.71
CA PHE A 370 7.09 -17.32 -0.69
C PHE A 370 6.36 -16.46 0.34
N ALA A 371 6.98 -16.19 1.50
CA ALA A 371 6.41 -15.29 2.50
C ALA A 371 6.27 -13.86 1.94
N PHE A 372 7.31 -13.32 1.31
CA PHE A 372 7.26 -11.98 0.71
C PHE A 372 6.34 -11.91 -0.51
N MET A 373 6.29 -12.97 -1.32
CA MET A 373 5.29 -13.09 -2.38
C MET A 373 3.88 -13.02 -1.79
N MET A 374 3.56 -13.85 -0.80
CA MET A 374 2.24 -13.90 -0.18
C MET A 374 1.82 -12.54 0.39
N LEU A 375 2.72 -11.89 1.14
CA LEU A 375 2.54 -10.54 1.67
C LEU A 375 2.24 -9.52 0.57
N SER A 376 3.07 -9.47 -0.49
CA SER A 376 2.87 -8.55 -1.62
C SER A 376 1.52 -8.75 -2.30
N HIS A 377 1.11 -10.00 -2.57
CA HIS A 377 -0.16 -10.26 -3.26
C HIS A 377 -1.36 -9.90 -2.37
N ALA A 378 -1.29 -10.20 -1.07
CA ALA A 378 -2.35 -9.84 -0.11
C ALA A 378 -2.48 -8.32 0.02
N ARG A 379 -1.36 -7.61 0.14
CA ARG A 379 -1.32 -6.15 0.20
C ARG A 379 -1.94 -5.51 -1.05
N ASP A 380 -1.50 -5.93 -2.24
CA ASP A 380 -1.99 -5.37 -3.51
C ASP A 380 -3.52 -5.52 -3.64
N GLU A 381 -4.09 -6.65 -3.21
CA GLU A 381 -5.54 -6.89 -3.26
C GLU A 381 -6.32 -6.05 -2.23
N VAL A 382 -5.73 -5.76 -1.06
CA VAL A 382 -6.30 -4.85 -0.06
C VAL A 382 -6.30 -3.42 -0.60
N GLU A 383 -5.16 -2.92 -1.08
CA GLU A 383 -5.04 -1.58 -1.67
C GLU A 383 -5.96 -1.40 -2.87
N TRP A 384 -6.10 -2.45 -3.70
CA TRP A 384 -7.05 -2.46 -4.82
C TRP A 384 -8.48 -2.27 -4.34
N LEU A 385 -8.90 -3.03 -3.33
CA LEU A 385 -10.25 -2.95 -2.81
C LEU A 385 -10.56 -1.54 -2.26
N LEU A 386 -9.65 -0.97 -1.46
CA LEU A 386 -9.86 0.32 -0.80
C LEU A 386 -10.08 1.46 -1.80
N ARG A 387 -9.18 1.58 -2.79
CA ARG A 387 -9.28 2.67 -3.77
C ARG A 387 -10.49 2.53 -4.69
N HIS A 388 -10.87 1.29 -5.05
CA HIS A 388 -12.00 1.05 -5.94
C HIS A 388 -13.35 1.21 -5.23
N ALA A 389 -13.44 0.81 -3.95
CA ALA A 389 -14.64 1.03 -3.13
C ALA A 389 -14.93 2.52 -2.92
N ASN A 390 -13.91 3.34 -2.70
CA ASN A 390 -14.06 4.79 -2.54
C ASN A 390 -14.32 5.55 -3.85
N ASN A 391 -14.01 4.95 -5.00
CA ASN A 391 -14.05 5.64 -6.30
C ASN A 391 -14.89 4.89 -7.33
N LEU A 392 -16.12 4.55 -6.94
CA LEU A 392 -17.12 4.02 -7.85
C LEU A 392 -17.39 5.04 -8.98
N PRO A 393 -17.29 4.65 -10.26
CA PRO A 393 -17.49 5.58 -11.36
C PRO A 393 -18.93 6.07 -11.40
N GLN A 394 -19.09 7.40 -11.43
CA GLN A 394 -20.39 8.07 -11.59
C GLN A 394 -20.84 8.05 -13.06
N THR A 395 -20.93 6.89 -13.70
CA THR A 395 -21.33 6.82 -15.12
C THR A 395 -22.86 6.79 -15.27
N LYS A 396 -23.36 7.59 -16.22
CA LYS A 396 -24.75 7.54 -16.73
C LYS A 396 -24.98 6.37 -17.73
N GLY A 397 -23.99 5.49 -17.90
CA GLY A 397 -24.02 4.37 -18.83
C GLY A 397 -24.78 3.14 -18.32
N LYS A 398 -25.00 2.15 -19.20
CA LYS A 398 -25.70 0.90 -18.88
C LYS A 398 -24.89 -0.08 -18.01
N VAL A 399 -23.56 0.05 -18.00
CA VAL A 399 -22.65 -0.84 -17.26
C VAL A 399 -22.11 -0.11 -16.05
N LYS A 400 -22.31 -0.69 -14.86
CA LYS A 400 -21.82 -0.18 -13.58
C LYS A 400 -21.18 -1.32 -12.81
N ALA A 401 -20.10 -1.02 -12.10
CA ALA A 401 -19.55 -1.94 -11.12
C ALA A 401 -20.59 -2.17 -10.02
N ASN A 402 -20.80 -3.43 -9.65
CA ASN A 402 -21.70 -3.79 -8.57
C ASN A 402 -21.04 -3.48 -7.21
N PRO A 403 -21.59 -2.55 -6.40
CA PRO A 403 -20.98 -2.18 -5.11
C PRO A 403 -20.85 -3.36 -4.14
N ASP A 404 -21.75 -4.35 -4.23
CA ASP A 404 -21.72 -5.54 -3.36
C ASP A 404 -20.49 -6.42 -3.62
N ASP A 405 -19.92 -6.39 -4.82
CA ASP A 405 -18.69 -7.12 -5.14
C ASP A 405 -17.42 -6.47 -4.58
N LEU A 406 -17.54 -5.21 -4.16
CA LEU A 406 -16.51 -4.45 -3.45
C LEU A 406 -16.68 -4.51 -1.93
N ASN A 407 -17.68 -5.24 -1.43
CA ASN A 407 -17.90 -5.43 0.01
C ASN A 407 -17.43 -6.83 0.45
N ASP A 408 -16.26 -6.90 1.10
CA ASP A 408 -15.68 -8.17 1.55
C ASP A 408 -15.77 -8.34 3.07
N ARG A 409 -16.82 -9.04 3.52
CA ARG A 409 -17.07 -9.32 4.94
C ARG A 409 -16.01 -10.19 5.60
N GLN A 410 -15.18 -10.89 4.82
CA GLN A 410 -14.10 -11.73 5.30
C GLN A 410 -12.73 -11.04 5.16
N LEU A 411 -12.70 -9.77 4.77
CA LEU A 411 -11.46 -8.99 4.75
C LEU A 411 -10.70 -9.02 6.10
N PRO A 412 -11.36 -8.97 7.28
CA PRO A 412 -10.65 -9.05 8.57
C PRO A 412 -9.74 -10.29 8.68
N GLU A 413 -10.20 -11.44 8.20
CA GLU A 413 -9.39 -12.67 8.18
C GLU A 413 -8.12 -12.51 7.32
N LEU A 414 -8.22 -11.87 6.16
CA LEU A 414 -7.04 -11.60 5.32
C LEU A 414 -6.07 -10.67 6.04
N LEU A 415 -6.56 -9.55 6.59
CA LEU A 415 -5.75 -8.57 7.32
C LEU A 415 -5.04 -9.21 8.52
N PHE A 416 -5.73 -10.04 9.28
CA PHE A 416 -5.15 -10.75 10.41
C PHE A 416 -3.98 -11.65 9.98
N TYR A 417 -4.16 -12.42 8.91
CA TYR A 417 -3.08 -13.29 8.45
C TYR A 417 -1.90 -12.48 7.87
N ILE A 418 -2.11 -11.26 7.34
CA ILE A 418 -1.01 -10.37 6.92
C ILE A 418 -0.16 -10.06 8.15
N GLU A 419 -0.81 -9.61 9.24
CA GLU A 419 -0.14 -9.28 10.50
C GLU A 419 0.52 -10.49 11.16
N GLU A 420 -0.10 -11.68 11.08
CA GLU A 420 0.50 -12.91 11.60
C GLU A 420 1.78 -13.27 10.83
N LEU A 421 1.76 -13.20 9.48
CA LEU A 421 2.95 -13.50 8.67
C LEU A 421 4.07 -12.49 8.91
N ARG A 422 3.73 -11.19 8.99
CA ARG A 422 4.67 -10.12 9.39
C ARG A 422 5.29 -10.42 10.75
N GLY A 423 4.46 -10.78 11.73
CA GLY A 423 4.87 -11.14 13.08
C GLY A 423 5.80 -12.36 13.12
N LEU A 424 5.51 -13.41 12.35
CA LEU A 424 6.35 -14.61 12.25
C LEU A 424 7.73 -14.29 11.66
N VAL A 425 7.78 -13.53 10.56
CA VAL A 425 9.04 -13.12 9.92
C VAL A 425 9.90 -12.30 10.88
N LYS A 426 9.32 -11.30 11.57
CA LYS A 426 10.04 -10.45 12.53
C LYS A 426 10.47 -11.24 13.77
N LYS A 427 9.60 -12.09 14.32
CA LYS A 427 9.88 -12.93 15.50
C LYS A 427 11.03 -13.91 15.27
N TYR A 428 11.12 -14.47 14.07
CA TYR A 428 12.13 -15.48 13.71
C TYR A 428 13.23 -14.91 12.79
N SER A 429 13.50 -13.61 12.86
CA SER A 429 14.54 -12.93 12.06
C SER A 429 15.91 -13.58 12.16
N GLN A 430 16.31 -14.05 13.35
CA GLN A 430 17.58 -14.77 13.55
C GLN A 430 17.65 -16.10 12.78
N VAL A 431 16.52 -16.78 12.55
CA VAL A 431 16.47 -18.02 11.75
C VAL A 431 16.78 -17.70 10.29
N LEU A 432 16.18 -16.62 9.77
CA LEU A 432 16.45 -16.10 8.44
C LEU A 432 17.92 -15.67 8.29
N GLN A 433 18.41 -14.82 9.20
CA GLN A 433 19.80 -14.36 9.22
C GLN A 433 20.78 -15.54 9.20
N ARG A 434 20.60 -16.51 10.10
CA ARG A 434 21.47 -17.70 10.18
C ARG A 434 21.48 -18.46 8.86
N TYR A 435 20.30 -18.74 8.28
CA TYR A 435 20.18 -19.48 7.03
C TYR A 435 20.84 -18.74 5.87
N TYR A 436 20.57 -17.44 5.70
CA TYR A 436 21.09 -16.68 4.56
C TYR A 436 22.57 -16.31 4.70
N VAL A 437 23.11 -16.12 5.92
CA VAL A 437 24.56 -16.03 6.13
C VAL A 437 25.28 -17.31 5.71
N GLN A 438 24.70 -18.49 6.02
CA GLN A 438 25.25 -19.77 5.55
C GLN A 438 25.15 -19.92 4.04
N TYR A 439 24.03 -19.49 3.44
CA TYR A 439 23.81 -19.57 1.99
C TYR A 439 24.81 -18.69 1.24
N LEU A 440 24.91 -17.43 1.66
CA LEU A 440 25.81 -16.44 1.11
C LEU A 440 27.26 -16.93 1.12
N LYS A 441 27.75 -17.36 2.29
CA LYS A 441 29.13 -17.84 2.44
C LYS A 441 29.38 -19.21 1.80
N GLY A 442 28.42 -20.13 1.93
CA GLY A 442 28.60 -21.54 1.58
C GLY A 442 28.35 -21.86 0.11
N PHE A 443 27.52 -21.07 -0.57
CA PHE A 443 27.12 -21.32 -1.95
C PHE A 443 27.33 -20.11 -2.86
N ASP A 444 26.77 -18.96 -2.50
CA ASP A 444 26.70 -17.83 -3.43
C ASP A 444 28.07 -17.29 -3.85
N VAL A 445 29.02 -17.22 -2.91
CA VAL A 445 30.39 -16.76 -3.24
C VAL A 445 31.09 -17.72 -4.20
N ALA A 446 30.94 -19.02 -3.99
CA ALA A 446 31.54 -20.02 -4.84
C ALA A 446 30.96 -19.96 -6.26
N GLU A 447 29.63 -19.85 -6.37
CA GLU A 447 28.93 -19.69 -7.64
C GLU A 447 29.33 -18.38 -8.33
N LEU A 448 29.40 -17.27 -7.58
CA LEU A 448 29.84 -15.98 -8.11
C LEU A 448 31.26 -16.07 -8.67
N GLN A 449 32.17 -16.73 -7.94
CA GLN A 449 33.52 -16.97 -8.44
C GLN A 449 33.54 -17.78 -9.74
N GLN A 450 32.72 -18.82 -9.85
CA GLN A 450 32.64 -19.62 -11.08
C GLN A 450 32.11 -18.81 -12.27
N VAL A 451 31.05 -18.03 -12.06
CA VAL A 451 30.48 -17.16 -13.10
C VAL A 451 31.52 -16.12 -13.56
N LEU A 452 32.26 -15.52 -12.63
CA LEU A 452 33.29 -14.53 -12.93
C LEU A 452 34.48 -15.11 -13.71
N LEU A 453 34.88 -16.36 -13.43
CA LEU A 453 35.93 -17.05 -14.20
C LEU A 453 35.54 -17.28 -15.67
N GLY A 454 34.24 -17.39 -15.96
CA GLY A 454 33.70 -17.52 -17.30
C GLY A 454 33.51 -16.19 -18.05
N MET A 455 33.80 -15.04 -17.43
CA MET A 455 33.60 -13.73 -18.04
C MET A 455 34.87 -13.19 -18.72
N PRO A 456 34.71 -12.25 -19.69
CA PRO A 456 35.84 -11.48 -20.21
C PRO A 456 36.55 -10.69 -19.10
N PRO A 457 37.84 -10.36 -19.26
CA PRO A 457 38.57 -9.51 -18.32
C PRO A 457 37.82 -8.20 -18.03
N LEU A 458 37.51 -7.99 -16.75
CA LEU A 458 36.91 -6.76 -16.26
C LEU A 458 37.95 -5.62 -16.26
N SER A 459 37.51 -4.39 -16.49
CA SER A 459 38.35 -3.22 -16.19
C SER A 459 38.60 -3.14 -14.69
N ASP A 460 39.76 -2.59 -14.28
CA ASP A 460 40.19 -2.47 -12.88
C ASP A 460 39.10 -1.96 -11.92
N GLU A 461 38.33 -0.95 -12.34
CA GLU A 461 37.24 -0.36 -11.56
C GLU A 461 36.08 -1.34 -11.30
N LEU A 462 35.58 -1.99 -12.36
CA LEU A 462 34.52 -3.01 -12.25
C LEU A 462 35.01 -4.24 -11.47
N SER A 463 36.27 -4.62 -11.67
CA SER A 463 36.91 -5.68 -10.89
C SER A 463 36.95 -5.30 -9.41
N GLY A 464 37.32 -4.05 -9.07
CA GLY A 464 37.32 -3.54 -7.70
C GLY A 464 35.94 -3.64 -7.03
N ILE A 465 34.87 -3.23 -7.74
CA ILE A 465 33.49 -3.34 -7.23
C ILE A 465 33.11 -4.80 -6.97
N VAL A 466 33.29 -5.67 -7.96
CA VAL A 466 32.93 -7.09 -7.84
C VAL A 466 33.74 -7.80 -6.75
N MET A 467 35.03 -7.50 -6.64
CA MET A 467 35.90 -8.07 -5.61
C MET A 467 35.54 -7.55 -4.22
N SER A 468 35.13 -6.29 -4.09
CA SER A 468 34.61 -5.72 -2.85
C SER A 468 33.35 -6.47 -2.40
N MET A 469 32.37 -6.65 -3.32
CA MET A 469 31.16 -7.43 -3.02
C MET A 469 31.49 -8.85 -2.59
N LYS A 470 32.36 -9.54 -3.34
CA LYS A 470 32.78 -10.91 -2.99
C LYS A 470 33.37 -10.97 -1.59
N ARG A 471 34.26 -10.04 -1.27
CA ARG A 471 34.92 -9.95 0.05
C ARG A 471 33.92 -9.75 1.18
N SER A 472 32.95 -8.84 0.99
CA SER A 472 31.88 -8.60 1.97
C SER A 472 31.09 -9.87 2.30
N ILE A 473 30.96 -10.80 1.34
CA ILE A 473 30.29 -12.08 1.58
C ILE A 473 31.26 -13.13 2.18
N ASP A 474 32.51 -13.20 1.72
CA ASP A 474 33.53 -14.14 2.23
C ASP A 474 33.82 -13.92 3.72
N ASP A 475 33.81 -12.67 4.17
CA ASP A 475 34.08 -12.26 5.54
C ASP A 475 32.95 -12.62 6.52
N LEU A 476 31.79 -13.05 6.02
CA LEU A 476 30.66 -13.44 6.87
C LEU A 476 31.00 -14.64 7.75
N SER A 477 30.36 -14.76 8.91
CA SER A 477 30.45 -15.98 9.71
C SER A 477 29.22 -16.18 10.60
N LEU A 478 28.95 -17.43 10.92
CA LEU A 478 27.86 -17.80 11.83
C LEU A 478 28.00 -17.17 13.22
N ARG A 479 29.23 -16.93 13.68
CA ARG A 479 29.48 -16.28 14.97
C ARG A 479 28.88 -14.88 15.04
N GLN A 480 28.86 -14.14 13.92
CA GLN A 480 28.30 -12.80 13.88
C GLN A 480 26.79 -12.81 14.15
N VAL A 481 26.09 -13.85 13.69
CA VAL A 481 24.65 -14.01 13.98
C VAL A 481 24.43 -14.40 15.44
N GLU A 482 25.23 -15.33 15.97
CA GLU A 482 25.16 -15.77 17.37
C GLU A 482 25.48 -14.64 18.36
N GLU A 483 26.37 -13.73 17.98
CA GLU A 483 26.73 -12.51 18.72
C GLU A 483 25.78 -11.34 18.45
N THR A 484 24.75 -11.51 17.63
CA THR A 484 23.80 -10.44 17.24
C THR A 484 24.48 -9.19 16.69
N GLN A 485 25.54 -9.37 15.90
CA GLN A 485 26.21 -8.25 15.24
C GLN A 485 25.30 -7.58 14.22
N ASN A 486 25.45 -6.27 14.09
CA ASN A 486 24.77 -5.52 13.05
C ASN A 486 25.47 -5.75 11.72
N PHE A 487 24.72 -6.24 10.73
CA PHE A 487 25.17 -6.38 9.35
C PHE A 487 24.80 -5.12 8.57
N GLU A 488 25.60 -4.74 7.59
CA GLU A 488 25.34 -3.59 6.72
C GLU A 488 25.75 -3.91 5.29
N PHE A 489 24.77 -4.04 4.40
CA PHE A 489 24.97 -4.36 2.99
C PHE A 489 24.45 -3.26 2.05
N ASP A 490 24.07 -2.09 2.56
CA ASP A 490 23.60 -0.97 1.73
C ASP A 490 24.63 -0.55 0.69
N GLY A 491 25.91 -0.50 1.06
CA GLY A 491 27.01 -0.24 0.14
C GLY A 491 27.08 -1.27 -0.98
N MET A 492 27.00 -2.56 -0.64
CA MET A 492 27.01 -3.67 -1.62
C MET A 492 25.79 -3.62 -2.54
N ARG A 493 24.60 -3.31 -2.01
CA ARG A 493 23.37 -3.15 -2.81
C ARG A 493 23.49 -1.98 -3.78
N LEU A 494 23.98 -0.82 -3.32
CA LEU A 494 24.20 0.34 -4.18
C LEU A 494 25.26 0.07 -5.24
N ASP A 495 26.33 -0.65 -4.90
CA ASP A 495 27.35 -1.07 -5.84
C ASP A 495 26.80 -1.99 -6.93
N TRP A 496 25.79 -2.82 -6.62
CA TRP A 496 25.10 -3.61 -7.65
C TRP A 496 24.31 -2.71 -8.61
N VAL A 497 23.63 -1.68 -8.11
CA VAL A 497 22.97 -0.68 -8.97
C VAL A 497 23.98 0.06 -9.85
N ARG A 498 25.15 0.42 -9.30
CA ARG A 498 26.26 1.03 -10.06
C ARG A 498 26.74 0.10 -11.16
N LEU A 499 26.97 -1.18 -10.84
CA LEU A 499 27.42 -2.18 -11.80
C LEU A 499 26.39 -2.37 -12.93
N GLN A 500 25.10 -2.46 -12.60
CA GLN A 500 24.02 -2.46 -13.59
C GLN A 500 24.12 -1.22 -14.51
N ALA A 501 24.21 -0.01 -13.92
CA ALA A 501 24.29 1.23 -14.70
C ALA A 501 25.50 1.25 -15.66
N TYR A 502 26.67 0.76 -15.24
CA TYR A 502 27.90 0.78 -16.04
C TYR A 502 27.93 -0.29 -17.15
N THR A 503 27.22 -1.39 -16.94
CA THR A 503 27.21 -2.56 -17.85
C THR A 503 25.97 -2.62 -18.74
N SER A 504 25.03 -1.68 -18.59
CA SER A 504 23.84 -1.56 -19.43
C SER A 504 23.94 -0.49 -20.53
N ILE A 505 25.06 0.22 -20.63
CA ILE A 505 25.30 1.26 -21.65
C ILE A 505 25.57 0.61 -23.02
N HIS A 506 25.06 1.15 -24.12
CA HIS A 506 25.23 0.56 -25.46
C HIS A 506 26.70 0.26 -25.86
N ASN A 507 27.62 1.18 -25.58
CA ASN A 507 29.04 1.07 -25.95
C ASN A 507 29.94 0.66 -24.77
N THR A 508 29.46 -0.23 -23.89
CA THR A 508 30.27 -0.79 -22.80
C THR A 508 31.08 -2.00 -23.27
N THR A 509 32.21 -2.26 -22.59
CA THR A 509 33.06 -3.44 -22.83
C THR A 509 32.41 -4.74 -22.30
N LEU A 510 31.62 -4.64 -21.22
CA LEU A 510 30.88 -5.74 -20.63
C LEU A 510 29.38 -5.42 -20.63
N ARG A 511 28.62 -6.12 -21.46
CA ARG A 511 27.17 -5.93 -21.59
C ARG A 511 26.43 -6.93 -20.73
N LEU A 512 25.70 -6.45 -19.71
CA LEU A 512 25.00 -7.32 -18.77
C LEU A 512 23.94 -8.21 -19.44
N GLN A 513 23.31 -7.71 -20.51
CA GLN A 513 22.33 -8.47 -21.30
C GLN A 513 22.90 -9.76 -21.91
N ASP A 514 24.20 -9.79 -22.18
CA ASP A 514 24.93 -10.94 -22.75
C ASP A 514 25.40 -11.91 -21.65
N HIS A 515 25.38 -11.45 -20.38
CA HIS A 515 25.80 -12.19 -19.19
C HIS A 515 24.65 -12.38 -18.20
N ARG A 516 23.51 -12.91 -18.69
CA ARG A 516 22.28 -13.07 -17.89
C ARG A 516 22.47 -13.91 -16.63
N THR A 517 23.35 -14.91 -16.65
CA THR A 517 23.64 -15.75 -15.47
C THR A 517 24.19 -14.91 -14.32
N LEU A 518 25.07 -13.93 -14.60
CA LEU A 518 25.56 -13.01 -13.58
C LEU A 518 24.42 -12.17 -13.01
N ALA A 519 23.57 -11.61 -13.86
CA ALA A 519 22.44 -10.79 -13.42
C ALA A 519 21.47 -11.59 -12.53
N LYS A 520 21.11 -12.81 -12.93
CA LYS A 520 20.25 -13.72 -12.15
C LYS A 520 20.86 -14.02 -10.78
N LEU A 521 22.14 -14.39 -10.76
CA LEU A 521 22.86 -14.70 -9.52
C LEU A 521 22.96 -13.47 -8.61
N MET A 522 23.36 -12.32 -9.14
CA MET A 522 23.49 -11.09 -8.34
C MET A 522 22.15 -10.63 -7.78
N ASN A 523 21.05 -10.67 -8.56
CA ASN A 523 19.72 -10.35 -8.04
C ASN A 523 19.29 -11.31 -6.92
N THR A 524 19.71 -12.58 -6.99
CA THR A 524 19.48 -13.58 -5.93
C THR A 524 20.32 -13.28 -4.68
N ILE A 525 21.61 -13.00 -4.85
CA ILE A 525 22.53 -12.60 -3.77
C ILE A 525 21.98 -11.36 -3.05
N ILE A 526 21.51 -10.37 -3.79
CA ILE A 526 20.95 -9.14 -3.21
C ILE A 526 19.70 -9.44 -2.39
N PHE A 527 18.82 -10.31 -2.86
CA PHE A 527 17.71 -10.80 -2.03
C PHE A 527 18.22 -11.49 -0.76
N HIS A 528 19.24 -12.34 -0.84
CA HIS A 528 19.84 -12.98 0.32
C HIS A 528 20.43 -11.97 1.32
N THR A 529 21.10 -10.91 0.86
CA THR A 529 21.58 -9.85 1.75
C THR A 529 20.43 -9.17 2.50
N LYS A 530 19.28 -8.94 1.83
CA LYS A 530 18.11 -8.34 2.47
C LYS A 530 17.53 -9.19 3.60
N MET A 531 17.69 -10.52 3.53
CA MET A 531 17.27 -11.43 4.59
C MET A 531 18.15 -11.33 5.85
N VAL A 532 19.29 -10.66 5.75
CA VAL A 532 20.26 -10.51 6.84
C VAL A 532 20.10 -9.15 7.54
N ASP A 533 20.09 -8.04 6.79
CA ASP A 533 20.14 -6.69 7.36
C ASP A 533 18.96 -5.77 7.01
N PHE A 534 18.07 -6.17 6.09
CA PHE A 534 16.99 -5.32 5.54
C PHE A 534 15.60 -5.93 5.75
N LEU A 535 15.46 -6.81 6.74
CA LEU A 535 14.25 -7.62 6.90
C LEU A 535 13.03 -6.77 7.25
N ASP A 536 13.18 -5.82 8.17
CA ASP A 536 12.07 -4.95 8.62
C ASP A 536 11.57 -4.07 7.49
N ASP A 537 12.48 -3.40 6.77
CA ASP A 537 12.14 -2.55 5.64
C ASP A 537 11.54 -3.34 4.48
N LEU A 538 12.02 -4.56 4.20
CA LEU A 538 11.43 -5.41 3.17
C LEU A 538 10.02 -5.86 3.55
N VAL A 539 9.79 -6.21 4.82
CA VAL A 539 8.46 -6.56 5.33
C VAL A 539 7.51 -5.38 5.12
N ASP A 540 7.95 -4.16 5.43
CA ASP A 540 7.14 -2.97 5.19
C ASP A 540 6.96 -2.67 3.68
N GLU A 541 7.99 -2.84 2.83
CA GLU A 541 7.90 -2.69 1.37
C GLU A 541 6.78 -3.55 0.75
N VAL A 542 6.61 -4.79 1.23
CA VAL A 542 5.65 -5.75 0.65
C VAL A 542 4.31 -5.83 1.37
N SER A 543 4.16 -5.28 2.57
CA SER A 543 2.94 -5.45 3.37
C SER A 543 2.51 -4.27 4.22
N ASP A 544 3.08 -3.09 3.97
CA ASP A 544 2.57 -1.87 4.59
C ASP A 544 1.08 -1.67 4.27
N LEU A 545 0.33 -1.25 5.29
CA LEU A 545 -1.10 -0.96 5.23
C LEU A 545 -1.41 0.43 5.80
N SER A 546 -0.41 1.31 5.89
CA SER A 546 -0.57 2.70 6.31
C SER A 546 -1.58 3.47 5.46
N ILE A 547 -1.91 2.98 4.26
CA ILE A 547 -2.96 3.50 3.39
C ILE A 547 -4.32 3.65 4.10
N TYR A 548 -4.60 2.85 5.13
CA TYR A 548 -5.81 2.98 5.96
C TYR A 548 -5.89 4.33 6.69
N CYS A 549 -4.76 4.99 6.96
CA CYS A 549 -4.72 6.36 7.49
C CYS A 549 -5.43 7.38 6.57
N PHE A 550 -5.51 7.10 5.27
CA PHE A 550 -6.16 7.96 4.27
C PHE A 550 -7.54 7.43 3.85
N HIS A 551 -7.96 6.30 4.43
CA HIS A 551 -9.23 5.62 4.16
C HIS A 551 -9.97 5.27 5.48
N THR A 552 -9.87 6.15 6.47
CA THR A 552 -10.38 5.90 7.83
C THR A 552 -11.87 5.56 7.86
N THR A 553 -12.70 6.19 7.01
CA THR A 553 -14.13 5.86 6.90
C THR A 553 -14.37 4.39 6.51
N LEU A 554 -13.62 3.87 5.54
CA LEU A 554 -13.69 2.45 5.18
C LEU A 554 -13.13 1.57 6.28
N PHE A 555 -12.08 2.03 6.97
CA PHE A 555 -11.47 1.28 8.06
C PHE A 555 -12.47 1.05 9.20
N GLU A 556 -13.19 2.11 9.61
CA GLU A 556 -14.28 2.02 10.59
C GLU A 556 -15.42 1.12 10.11
N GLN A 557 -15.84 1.27 8.86
CA GLN A 557 -16.91 0.47 8.30
C GLN A 557 -16.56 -1.03 8.31
N GLN A 558 -15.35 -1.38 7.89
CA GLN A 558 -14.87 -2.76 7.86
C GLN A 558 -14.77 -3.34 9.27
N PHE A 559 -14.36 -2.54 10.26
CA PHE A 559 -14.36 -2.96 11.66
C PHE A 559 -15.76 -3.18 12.21
N ARG A 560 -16.70 -2.25 11.97
CA ARG A 560 -18.10 -2.41 12.39
C ARG A 560 -18.72 -3.67 11.78
N GLN A 561 -18.47 -3.92 10.49
CA GLN A 561 -18.89 -5.17 9.85
C GLN A 561 -18.24 -6.40 10.50
N CYS A 562 -16.95 -6.34 10.87
CA CYS A 562 -16.28 -7.40 11.62
C CYS A 562 -17.01 -7.70 12.94
N MET A 563 -17.44 -6.66 13.67
CA MET A 563 -18.19 -6.80 14.93
C MET A 563 -19.61 -7.34 14.75
N GLU A 564 -20.23 -7.19 13.58
CA GLU A 564 -21.56 -7.75 13.29
C GLU A 564 -21.56 -9.27 13.04
N PHE A 565 -20.42 -9.86 12.66
CA PHE A 565 -20.32 -11.28 12.30
C PHE A 565 -19.42 -12.04 13.30
N PRO A 566 -19.97 -12.88 14.20
CA PRO A 566 -19.16 -13.55 15.23
C PRO A 566 -18.03 -14.44 14.70
N ALA A 567 -18.19 -15.02 13.51
CA ALA A 567 -17.12 -15.79 12.86
C ALA A 567 -15.91 -14.93 12.42
N GLN A 568 -16.04 -13.60 12.43
CA GLN A 568 -14.98 -12.65 12.12
C GLN A 568 -14.39 -11.96 13.37
N HIS A 569 -15.07 -12.05 14.52
CA HIS A 569 -14.60 -11.49 15.79
C HIS A 569 -13.16 -11.87 16.12
N ARG A 570 -12.77 -13.11 15.79
CA ARG A 570 -11.41 -13.65 15.94
C ARG A 570 -10.32 -12.73 15.38
N PHE A 571 -10.62 -12.12 14.24
CA PHE A 571 -9.67 -11.39 13.42
C PHE A 571 -9.68 -9.88 13.69
N SER A 572 -10.55 -9.43 14.60
CA SER A 572 -10.72 -8.00 14.93
C SER A 572 -9.47 -7.33 15.49
N VAL A 573 -8.54 -8.10 16.06
CA VAL A 573 -7.24 -7.58 16.52
C VAL A 573 -6.36 -7.05 15.39
N ALA A 574 -6.62 -7.41 14.13
CA ALA A 574 -5.90 -6.88 12.98
C ALA A 574 -6.03 -5.35 12.85
N PHE A 575 -7.19 -4.79 13.19
CA PHE A 575 -7.45 -3.35 13.10
C PHE A 575 -6.54 -2.50 14.00
N PRO A 576 -6.45 -2.74 15.33
CA PRO A 576 -5.53 -2.00 16.17
C PRO A 576 -4.06 -2.30 15.86
N LEU A 577 -3.71 -3.48 15.32
CA LEU A 577 -2.34 -3.78 14.86
C LEU A 577 -1.93 -2.91 13.67
N ILE A 578 -2.82 -2.77 12.68
CA ILE A 578 -2.60 -1.93 11.48
C ILE A 578 -2.36 -0.45 11.85
N CYS A 579 -2.89 0.04 12.97
CA CYS A 579 -2.58 1.40 13.45
C CYS A 579 -1.07 1.62 13.63
N ALA A 580 -0.29 0.58 13.95
CA ALA A 580 1.17 0.67 14.06
C ALA A 580 1.85 1.02 12.72
N HIS A 581 1.18 0.77 11.59
CA HIS A 581 1.72 1.05 10.27
C HIS A 581 1.63 2.52 9.91
N PHE A 582 0.75 3.32 10.53
CA PHE A 582 0.41 4.65 9.99
C PHE A 582 1.62 5.58 9.81
N LEU A 583 2.66 5.44 10.63
CA LEU A 583 3.87 6.26 10.53
C LEU A 583 4.81 5.89 9.37
N THR A 584 4.67 4.72 8.74
CA THR A 584 5.42 4.36 7.53
C THR A 584 5.01 5.24 6.34
N ALA A 585 3.79 5.80 6.35
CA ALA A 585 3.32 6.74 5.34
C ALA A 585 4.03 8.09 5.36
N VAL A 586 4.73 8.42 6.46
CA VAL A 586 5.37 9.72 6.68
C VAL A 586 6.76 9.71 6.06
N HIS A 587 7.04 10.69 5.20
CA HIS A 587 8.41 10.93 4.77
C HIS A 587 9.19 11.69 5.87
N PRO A 588 10.16 11.06 6.55
CA PRO A 588 10.72 11.59 7.79
C PRO A 588 11.45 12.93 7.61
N SER A 589 12.17 13.10 6.50
CA SER A 589 13.00 14.28 6.26
C SER A 589 12.31 15.41 5.47
N LEU A 590 11.33 15.10 4.61
CA LEU A 590 10.78 16.07 3.66
C LEU A 590 9.36 16.52 3.96
N CYS A 591 8.60 15.75 4.74
CA CYS A 591 7.31 16.20 5.25
C CYS A 591 7.13 15.87 6.74
N PRO A 592 7.99 16.37 7.64
CA PRO A 592 7.82 16.14 9.08
C PRO A 592 6.54 16.79 9.66
N GLU A 593 5.94 17.74 8.95
CA GLU A 593 4.79 18.53 9.39
C GLU A 593 3.55 17.65 9.67
N GLU A 594 3.31 16.61 8.85
CA GLU A 594 2.17 15.70 9.02
C GLU A 594 2.40 14.59 10.05
N ARG A 595 3.65 14.36 10.48
CA ARG A 595 4.03 13.23 11.35
C ARG A 595 3.21 13.18 12.63
N HIS A 596 3.05 14.33 13.28
CA HIS A 596 2.33 14.42 14.54
C HIS A 596 0.84 14.15 14.37
N SER A 597 0.23 14.69 13.31
CA SER A 597 -1.18 14.48 12.99
C SER A 597 -1.47 12.99 12.74
N ILE A 598 -0.70 12.36 11.85
CA ILE A 598 -0.82 10.93 11.53
C ILE A 598 -0.57 10.05 12.78
N GLY A 599 0.44 10.40 13.58
CA GLY A 599 0.73 9.74 14.85
C GLY A 599 -0.45 9.80 15.82
N GLN A 600 -1.05 10.98 16.03
CA GLN A 600 -2.22 11.14 16.88
C GLN A 600 -3.41 10.33 16.36
N THR A 601 -3.69 10.36 15.06
CA THR A 601 -4.74 9.56 14.43
C THR A 601 -4.52 8.06 14.70
N SER A 602 -3.30 7.56 14.57
CA SER A 602 -2.99 6.14 14.83
C SER A 602 -3.29 5.71 16.27
N VAL A 603 -2.92 6.53 17.25
CA VAL A 603 -3.17 6.30 18.69
C VAL A 603 -4.67 6.36 18.99
N GLN A 604 -5.38 7.33 18.41
CA GLN A 604 -6.83 7.48 18.58
C GLN A 604 -7.60 6.28 18.06
N TYR A 605 -7.27 5.81 16.83
CA TYR A 605 -7.93 4.64 16.25
C TYR A 605 -7.60 3.35 17.01
N CYS A 606 -6.33 3.15 17.41
CA CYS A 606 -5.96 1.97 18.20
C CYS A 606 -6.76 1.91 19.52
N ASN A 607 -6.84 3.04 20.24
CA ASN A 607 -7.65 3.17 21.44
C ASN A 607 -9.14 2.89 21.18
N TRP A 608 -9.69 3.45 20.09
CA TRP A 608 -11.09 3.26 19.73
C TRP A 608 -11.41 1.79 19.44
N PHE A 609 -10.62 1.10 18.60
CA PHE A 609 -10.84 -0.30 18.30
C PHE A 609 -10.82 -1.19 19.54
N LEU A 610 -9.82 -1.03 20.41
CA LEU A 610 -9.69 -1.83 21.63
C LEU A 610 -10.84 -1.59 22.60
N LYS A 611 -11.33 -0.35 22.68
CA LYS A 611 -12.51 -0.01 23.47
C LYS A 611 -13.76 -0.67 22.93
N GLU A 612 -14.05 -0.54 21.63
CA GLU A 612 -15.24 -1.15 21.02
C GLU A 612 -15.23 -2.68 21.13
N MET A 613 -14.07 -3.32 20.90
CA MET A 613 -13.92 -4.77 21.09
C MET A 613 -14.22 -5.18 22.54
N SER A 614 -13.74 -4.38 23.51
CA SER A 614 -13.96 -4.63 24.95
C SER A 614 -15.41 -4.40 25.36
N ASP A 615 -16.06 -3.40 24.79
CA ASP A 615 -17.47 -3.08 25.04
C ASP A 615 -18.39 -4.18 24.47
N GLU A 616 -18.13 -4.66 23.25
CA GLU A 616 -18.86 -5.77 22.65
C GLU A 616 -18.71 -7.06 23.46
N LEU A 617 -17.47 -7.40 23.88
CA LEU A 617 -17.24 -8.58 24.72
C LEU A 617 -18.00 -8.49 26.05
N ASN A 618 -18.04 -7.31 26.68
CA ASN A 618 -18.82 -7.08 27.89
C ASN A 618 -20.33 -7.19 27.67
N GLN A 619 -20.83 -6.74 26.52
CA GLN A 619 -22.23 -6.89 26.16
C GLN A 619 -22.60 -8.38 25.95
N VAL A 620 -21.73 -9.15 25.31
CA VAL A 620 -21.88 -10.61 25.18
C VAL A 620 -21.91 -11.28 26.54
N ILE A 621 -20.95 -10.98 27.43
CA ILE A 621 -20.90 -11.55 28.79
C ILE A 621 -22.15 -11.18 29.59
N THR A 622 -22.58 -9.92 29.55
CA THR A 622 -23.81 -9.47 30.22
C THR A 622 -25.01 -10.30 29.75
N THR A 623 -25.16 -10.47 28.44
CA THR A 623 -26.27 -11.24 27.87
C THR A 623 -26.20 -12.71 28.28
N ILE A 624 -25.00 -13.29 28.37
CA ILE A 624 -24.81 -14.65 28.89
C ILE A 624 -25.24 -14.73 30.36
N CYS A 625 -24.82 -13.77 31.19
CA CYS A 625 -25.23 -13.72 32.59
C CYS A 625 -26.75 -13.62 32.75
N GLU A 626 -27.42 -12.79 31.95
CA GLU A 626 -28.89 -12.68 31.94
C GLU A 626 -29.56 -14.02 31.59
N GLU A 627 -29.09 -14.71 30.55
CA GLU A 627 -29.60 -16.05 30.20
C GLU A 627 -29.37 -17.05 31.34
N GLN A 628 -28.19 -17.04 31.98
CA GLN A 628 -27.90 -17.92 33.12
C GLN A 628 -28.76 -17.60 34.35
N VAL A 629 -29.06 -16.33 34.61
CA VAL A 629 -29.98 -15.91 35.67
C VAL A 629 -31.39 -16.40 35.38
N LEU A 630 -31.87 -16.36 34.13
CA LEU A 630 -33.18 -16.90 33.76
C LEU A 630 -33.25 -18.42 33.94
N LEU A 631 -32.18 -19.15 33.59
CA LEU A 631 -32.11 -20.59 33.85
C LEU A 631 -32.10 -20.90 35.35
N ASN A 632 -31.38 -20.10 36.14
CA ASN A 632 -31.36 -20.22 37.60
C ASN A 632 -32.71 -19.84 38.22
N ASP A 633 -33.43 -18.87 37.67
CA ASP A 633 -34.79 -18.54 38.09
C ASP A 633 -35.73 -19.74 37.87
N GLY A 634 -35.59 -20.43 36.73
CA GLY A 634 -36.40 -21.60 36.35
C GLY A 634 -36.30 -22.80 37.30
N VAL A 635 -35.26 -22.87 38.14
CA VAL A 635 -35.11 -23.91 39.18
C VAL A 635 -35.62 -23.48 40.56
N LEU A 636 -36.11 -22.25 40.71
CA LEU A 636 -36.63 -21.77 41.99
C LEU A 636 -37.93 -22.49 42.40
N PRO A 637 -38.17 -22.70 43.72
CA PRO A 637 -39.35 -23.42 44.22
C PRO A 637 -40.71 -22.88 43.72
N LYS A 638 -40.79 -21.58 43.40
CA LYS A 638 -42.01 -20.94 42.89
C LYS A 638 -42.55 -21.59 41.61
N HIS A 639 -41.69 -22.17 40.78
CA HIS A 639 -42.08 -22.83 39.53
C HIS A 639 -42.63 -24.26 39.75
N CYS A 640 -42.45 -24.84 40.95
CA CYS A 640 -43.02 -26.15 41.29
C CYS A 640 -44.52 -26.09 41.64
N VAL A 641 -45.06 -24.90 41.96
CA VAL A 641 -46.45 -24.73 42.42
C VAL A 641 -47.46 -25.28 41.41
N HIS A 642 -47.24 -25.05 40.11
CA HIS A 642 -48.14 -25.54 39.06
C HIS A 642 -48.15 -27.08 38.98
N LYS A 643 -47.00 -27.74 39.21
CA LYS A 643 -46.89 -29.20 39.25
C LYS A 643 -47.65 -29.78 40.45
N ILE A 644 -47.49 -29.16 41.62
CA ILE A 644 -48.23 -29.52 42.84
C ILE A 644 -49.74 -29.37 42.65
N GLN A 645 -50.20 -28.29 42.01
CA GLN A 645 -51.62 -28.07 41.72
C GLN A 645 -52.20 -29.10 40.74
N LEU A 646 -51.45 -29.49 39.69
CA LEU A 646 -51.87 -30.53 38.75
C LEU A 646 -51.97 -31.90 39.43
N ASP A 647 -51.02 -32.25 40.28
CA ASP A 647 -51.03 -33.52 41.00
C ASP A 647 -52.16 -33.54 42.05
N THR A 648 -52.41 -32.44 42.75
CA THR A 648 -53.53 -32.32 43.71
C THR A 648 -54.89 -32.42 43.02
N LYS A 649 -55.07 -31.80 41.84
CA LYS A 649 -56.31 -31.90 41.04
C LYS A 649 -56.54 -33.30 40.46
N ARG A 650 -55.48 -34.06 40.16
CA ARG A 650 -55.57 -35.45 39.70
C ARG A 650 -56.01 -36.42 40.80
N VAL A 651 -55.74 -36.11 42.07
CA VAL A 651 -56.17 -36.92 43.23
C VAL A 651 -57.66 -36.68 43.58
N GLY A 652 -58.22 -35.51 43.24
CA GLY A 652 -59.60 -35.14 43.55
C GLY A 652 -60.66 -35.37 42.47
N GLN A 653 -60.29 -35.58 41.20
CA GLN A 653 -61.24 -35.79 40.10
C GLN A 653 -60.96 -37.07 39.32
N GLY A 654 -61.92 -38.00 39.37
CA GLY A 654 -61.91 -39.23 38.57
C GLY A 654 -61.74 -38.94 37.08
N LYS A 655 -60.83 -39.69 36.46
CA LYS A 655 -60.57 -39.88 35.02
C LYS A 655 -61.50 -39.13 34.05
N ASN A 656 -61.19 -37.86 33.74
CA ASN A 656 -61.64 -37.23 32.50
C ASN A 656 -60.44 -36.98 31.59
N LYS A 657 -60.20 -37.93 30.68
CA LYS A 657 -59.19 -37.87 29.61
C LYS A 657 -59.73 -36.98 28.49
N ASN A 658 -59.31 -35.72 28.39
CA ASN A 658 -59.28 -35.00 27.09
C ASN A 658 -58.54 -33.64 27.07
N ARG A 659 -57.69 -33.32 28.05
CA ARG A 659 -56.75 -32.20 27.91
C ARG A 659 -55.34 -32.74 27.81
N ARG A 660 -54.72 -32.65 26.61
CA ARG A 660 -53.26 -32.84 26.47
C ARG A 660 -52.60 -31.82 27.41
N PRO A 661 -51.82 -32.25 28.43
CA PRO A 661 -51.07 -31.30 29.24
C PRO A 661 -50.13 -30.54 28.32
N GLN A 662 -50.14 -29.22 28.41
CA GLN A 662 -49.11 -28.39 27.79
C GLN A 662 -47.77 -28.93 28.29
N ALA A 663 -46.87 -29.32 27.37
CA ALA A 663 -45.61 -29.93 27.74
C ALA A 663 -44.83 -28.96 28.63
N PHE A 664 -44.64 -29.35 29.89
CA PHE A 664 -43.85 -28.57 30.83
C PHE A 664 -42.39 -28.78 30.47
N ARG A 665 -41.71 -27.72 30.03
CA ARG A 665 -40.28 -27.79 29.72
C ARG A 665 -39.52 -27.94 31.03
N THR A 666 -38.91 -29.09 31.27
CA THR A 666 -38.14 -29.32 32.49
C THR A 666 -36.76 -28.67 32.40
N PRO A 667 -36.26 -28.02 33.48
CA PRO A 667 -34.89 -27.52 33.50
C PRO A 667 -33.90 -28.63 33.13
N GLY A 668 -33.00 -28.35 32.19
CA GLY A 668 -32.08 -29.32 31.60
C GLY A 668 -32.46 -29.76 30.18
N GLU A 669 -33.72 -29.62 29.76
CA GLU A 669 -34.13 -29.89 28.37
C GLU A 669 -33.47 -28.94 27.37
N GLU A 670 -33.21 -27.68 27.75
CA GLU A 670 -32.49 -26.72 26.93
C GLU A 670 -31.03 -27.15 26.65
N SER A 671 -30.47 -27.98 27.53
CA SER A 671 -29.10 -28.51 27.41
C SER A 671 -29.04 -29.85 26.66
N GLN A 672 -30.18 -30.51 26.43
CA GLN A 672 -30.28 -31.76 25.68
C GLN A 672 -30.25 -31.51 24.17
N ARG A 673 -29.05 -31.22 23.65
CA ARG A 673 -28.86 -30.97 22.22
C ARG A 673 -29.05 -32.24 21.39
N LYS A 674 -29.89 -32.15 20.36
CA LYS A 674 -30.10 -33.23 19.38
C LYS A 674 -29.10 -33.16 18.22
N GLN A 675 -28.89 -31.98 17.66
CA GLN A 675 -27.97 -31.73 16.55
C GLN A 675 -27.19 -30.42 16.77
N ARG A 676 -25.95 -30.35 16.25
CA ARG A 676 -25.10 -29.14 16.36
C ARG A 676 -25.48 -28.03 15.39
N GLU A 677 -26.22 -28.35 14.34
CA GLU A 677 -26.74 -27.39 13.35
C GLU A 677 -27.84 -26.50 13.96
N ASP A 678 -28.52 -26.97 15.00
CA ASP A 678 -29.49 -26.20 15.79
C ASP A 678 -28.78 -25.18 16.69
N PHE A 679 -28.42 -24.02 16.13
CA PHE A 679 -27.78 -22.94 16.87
C PHE A 679 -28.77 -22.23 17.81
N THR A 680 -28.58 -22.42 19.12
CA THR A 680 -29.30 -21.69 20.16
C THR A 680 -28.75 -20.28 20.32
N LYS A 681 -29.49 -19.40 21.02
CA LYS A 681 -28.98 -18.07 21.40
C LYS A 681 -27.68 -18.18 22.20
N LEU A 682 -27.61 -19.12 23.14
CA LEU A 682 -26.45 -19.32 24.00
C LEU A 682 -25.22 -19.79 23.20
N ASP A 683 -25.40 -20.57 22.13
CA ASP A 683 -24.30 -20.97 21.23
C ASP A 683 -23.68 -19.77 20.52
N LYS A 684 -24.51 -18.88 19.99
CA LYS A 684 -24.04 -17.68 19.28
C LYS A 684 -23.27 -16.76 20.22
N LEU A 685 -23.76 -16.60 21.46
CA LEU A 685 -23.10 -15.82 22.49
C LEU A 685 -21.76 -16.45 22.92
N HIS A 686 -21.70 -17.77 23.10
CA HIS A 686 -20.44 -18.45 23.43
C HIS A 686 -19.43 -18.37 22.29
N MET A 687 -19.87 -18.44 21.03
CA MET A 687 -19.00 -18.23 19.87
C MET A 687 -18.43 -16.81 19.86
N ALA A 688 -19.26 -15.78 20.03
CA ALA A 688 -18.80 -14.40 20.13
C ALA A 688 -17.83 -14.19 21.31
N LEU A 689 -18.15 -14.74 22.49
CA LEU A 689 -17.31 -14.70 23.68
C LEU A 689 -15.92 -15.29 23.40
N THR A 690 -15.86 -16.50 22.83
CA THR A 690 -14.60 -17.20 22.59
C THR A 690 -13.75 -16.52 21.52
N GLU A 691 -14.36 -16.06 20.42
CA GLU A 691 -13.63 -15.43 19.33
C GLU A 691 -13.12 -14.02 19.68
N LEU A 692 -13.92 -13.20 20.38
CA LEU A 692 -13.44 -11.90 20.88
C LEU A 692 -12.39 -12.05 21.99
N SER A 693 -12.56 -13.02 22.87
CA SER A 693 -11.54 -13.33 23.88
C SER A 693 -10.23 -13.75 23.23
N TYR A 694 -10.28 -14.52 22.15
CA TYR A 694 -9.08 -14.82 21.36
C TYR A 694 -8.43 -13.54 20.83
N ALA A 695 -9.19 -12.65 20.20
CA ALA A 695 -8.67 -11.42 19.63
C ALA A 695 -8.01 -10.51 20.68
N LEU A 696 -8.66 -10.27 21.83
CA LEU A 696 -8.12 -9.46 22.93
C LEU A 696 -6.96 -10.13 23.67
N ASN A 697 -6.81 -11.45 23.54
CA ASN A 697 -5.74 -12.21 24.16
C ASN A 697 -4.56 -12.50 23.20
N TYR A 698 -4.70 -12.16 21.92
CA TYR A 698 -3.79 -12.53 20.84
C TYR A 698 -2.36 -11.98 21.05
N CYS A 699 -2.24 -10.71 21.44
CA CYS A 699 -0.96 -10.08 21.76
C CYS A 699 -1.01 -9.46 23.16
N SER A 700 0.16 -9.37 23.81
CA SER A 700 0.27 -8.75 25.14
C SER A 700 0.27 -7.23 25.07
N VAL A 701 1.01 -6.66 24.10
CA VAL A 701 1.14 -5.22 23.90
C VAL A 701 1.14 -4.91 22.40
N ILE A 702 0.38 -3.90 22.00
CA ILE A 702 0.42 -3.29 20.67
C ILE A 702 1.19 -1.99 20.78
N GLN A 703 2.30 -1.87 20.04
CA GLN A 703 3.12 -0.67 20.01
C GLN A 703 2.67 0.27 18.88
N VAL A 704 2.17 1.45 19.22
CA VAL A 704 1.72 2.46 18.26
C VAL A 704 2.32 3.81 18.62
N TRP A 705 3.18 4.35 17.76
CA TRP A 705 3.82 5.67 17.94
C TRP A 705 4.38 5.91 19.36
N GLY A 706 5.19 4.96 19.86
CA GLY A 706 5.79 5.05 21.20
C GLY A 706 4.83 4.80 22.38
N HIS A 707 3.57 4.48 22.12
CA HIS A 707 2.58 4.10 23.13
C HIS A 707 2.39 2.57 23.11
N GLY A 708 2.40 1.96 24.30
CA GLY A 708 2.07 0.56 24.49
C GLY A 708 0.62 0.39 24.91
N PHE A 709 -0.20 -0.21 24.05
CA PHE A 709 -1.59 -0.56 24.34
C PHE A 709 -1.67 -2.01 24.82
N VAL A 710 -2.34 -2.26 25.94
CA VAL A 710 -2.52 -3.61 26.51
C VAL A 710 -3.98 -4.02 26.33
N PRO A 711 -4.34 -4.83 25.31
CA PRO A 711 -5.74 -5.13 24.99
C PRO A 711 -6.54 -5.74 26.16
N ARG A 712 -5.89 -6.55 27.00
CA ARG A 712 -6.52 -7.20 28.17
C ARG A 712 -6.96 -6.19 29.22
N ASP A 713 -6.20 -5.11 29.42
CA ASP A 713 -6.49 -4.11 30.46
C ASP A 713 -7.74 -3.30 30.10
N PHE A 714 -7.95 -3.01 28.81
CA PHE A 714 -9.19 -2.39 28.32
C PHE A 714 -10.41 -3.23 28.70
N PHE A 715 -10.33 -4.54 28.48
CA PHE A 715 -11.42 -5.45 28.82
C PHE A 715 -11.64 -5.57 30.33
N MET A 716 -10.58 -5.77 31.11
CA MET A 716 -10.67 -5.91 32.58
C MET A 716 -11.32 -4.70 33.23
N HIS A 717 -10.92 -3.48 32.83
CA HIS A 717 -11.50 -2.25 33.36
C HIS A 717 -13.01 -2.14 33.04
N ASN A 718 -13.40 -2.47 31.81
CA ASN A 718 -14.80 -2.43 31.41
C ASN A 718 -15.63 -3.50 32.14
N LEU A 719 -15.07 -4.70 32.36
CA LEU A 719 -15.72 -5.78 33.09
C LEU A 719 -15.97 -5.42 34.56
N GLU A 720 -14.96 -4.87 35.24
CA GLU A 720 -15.10 -4.39 36.63
C GLU A 720 -16.19 -3.33 36.74
N GLY A 721 -16.18 -2.34 35.83
CA GLY A 721 -17.18 -1.28 35.79
C GLY A 721 -18.60 -1.82 35.54
N ARG A 722 -18.75 -2.81 34.65
CA ARG A 722 -20.04 -3.43 34.35
C ARG A 722 -20.54 -4.31 35.49
N PHE A 723 -19.67 -5.11 36.10
CA PHE A 723 -20.03 -5.98 37.21
C PHE A 723 -20.49 -5.18 38.44
N ASN A 724 -19.79 -4.10 38.78
CA ASN A 724 -20.21 -3.19 39.85
C ASN A 724 -21.60 -2.57 39.59
N LYS A 725 -21.89 -2.17 38.35
CA LYS A 725 -23.23 -1.68 37.97
C LYS A 725 -24.30 -2.76 38.08
N ALA A 726 -23.98 -3.99 37.70
CA ALA A 726 -24.90 -5.13 37.81
C ALA A 726 -25.19 -5.51 39.27
N LEU A 727 -24.22 -5.36 40.18
CA LEU A 727 -24.41 -5.57 41.62
C LEU A 727 -25.23 -4.46 42.29
N ALA A 728 -25.03 -3.20 41.86
CA ALA A 728 -25.73 -2.04 42.41
C ALA A 728 -27.16 -1.86 41.86
N GLY A 729 -27.43 -2.36 40.65
CA GLY A 729 -28.78 -2.54 40.14
C GLY A 729 -29.46 -3.70 40.89
N ASN A 730 -30.53 -3.40 41.62
CA ASN A 730 -31.34 -4.38 42.35
C ASN A 730 -31.61 -5.65 41.54
N GLY A 731 -31.67 -6.79 42.24
CA GLY A 731 -31.91 -8.14 41.71
C GLY A 731 -33.13 -8.28 40.78
N PRO A 732 -33.34 -9.50 40.24
CA PRO A 732 -34.27 -9.78 39.14
C PRO A 732 -35.66 -9.18 39.28
#